data_AF-A0A4R3LE95-F1
#
_entry.id   AF-A0A4R3LE95-F1
#
_cell.length_a   1.000
_cell.length_b   1.000
_cell.length_c   1.000
_cell.angle_alpha   90.00
_cell.angle_beta   90.00
_cell.angle_gamma   90.00
#
_symmetry.space_group_name_H-M   'P 1'
#
loop_
_entity.id
_entity.type
_entity.pdbx_description
1 polymer ?
#
loop_
_entity_poly.entity_id
_entity_poly.type
_entity_poly.pdbx_seq_one_letter_code
_entity_poly.pdbx_strand_id
1 'polypeptide(L)'
;MPLALRLTTLALLSLCVAGTAPAQDTSSPEGFWYLSSGGQRLEMQLNHVGGNWNGWIRVEGAPGAADPIELLEWYPETRRLTFRSSLPGGLYRWYRVHVVEGVLKGRITAPVALPSQPAIAAFTGHITGWNATYLDAGLGPRAFDLVLDGQYRARLRIDESPAGSGLFIGTLKVYASVDQGALDEALQYDLQVTHWDGTLLQFHRGHTSDWQAFSGTVDGRRISGHYFQAGDPVLHPWQGTRAEVLGRGVAPPSPVSQVESWQSRLRSQLALLTMARNPAPLGMSVTALQSKLPPFPSIAMTPRRDDNPMAWPRAYRLEELALQFELPNPYGADPLVRDAHAWLARPVTSANPTRAAVVVLNGHGGSAYSMMNPDDPGYWYGEAFARQGYVVLALDVSHRTYGDDPAHGNVAHPPIAAPGLGTDWEEDGERAWTAMRAIDYLLTLPEVDPSKIVVAGLSMGGEVASIVGAMDERVAATIVAGYSPDLAVIRHRDNHPCWEWHHSTITEYLEISDYLALVAPRLLVVQTGAIDPVFSGFQPPFASDKQVVRRGLPAHSALDGTLLHHLHDSGHAFRVGDIAVDGAPAPGIRTATIFEPTFPLDLDWQVDAQTTALGMNLFELLGWSDDSLEFIFSDGFEPATP
;
A
#
# COMPACT_ATOMS: atom_id res chain seq x y z
N MET A 1 -41.70 21.91 28.47
CA MET A 1 -41.49 20.46 28.60
C MET A 1 -42.81 19.73 28.41
N PRO A 2 -42.89 18.55 27.76
CA PRO A 2 -41.81 17.79 27.09
C PRO A 2 -41.91 17.91 25.55
N LEU A 3 -40.80 18.07 24.83
CA LEU A 3 -39.83 17.05 24.37
C LEU A 3 -40.42 16.03 23.39
N ALA A 4 -40.23 16.27 22.09
CA ALA A 4 -40.25 15.25 21.06
C ALA A 4 -38.95 15.37 20.26
N LEU A 5 -37.98 14.52 20.64
CA LEU A 5 -36.77 14.23 19.87
C LEU A 5 -37.19 13.70 18.50
N ARG A 6 -36.86 14.41 17.42
CA ARG A 6 -36.84 13.80 16.07
C ARG A 6 -35.42 13.35 15.80
N LEU A 7 -35.17 12.04 15.98
CA LEU A 7 -34.07 11.36 15.30
C LEU A 7 -34.37 11.41 13.80
N THR A 8 -33.63 12.21 13.06
CA THR A 8 -33.54 12.10 11.59
C THR A 8 -32.50 11.04 11.25
N THR A 9 -32.97 9.84 10.95
CA THR A 9 -32.21 8.80 10.25
C THR A 9 -31.96 9.31 8.83
N LEU A 10 -30.75 9.82 8.54
CA LEU A 10 -30.33 10.06 7.16
C LEU A 10 -29.94 8.70 6.57
N ALA A 11 -30.71 8.23 5.59
CA ALA A 11 -30.31 7.13 4.73
C ALA A 11 -29.10 7.60 3.89
N LEU A 12 -27.94 6.97 4.08
CA LEU A 12 -26.77 7.11 3.22
C LEU A 12 -27.17 6.70 1.78
N LEU A 13 -27.43 7.68 0.92
CA LEU A 13 -27.40 7.47 -0.52
C LEU A 13 -25.93 7.32 -0.93
N SER A 14 -25.54 6.08 -1.24
CA SER A 14 -24.31 5.82 -2.00
C SER A 14 -24.38 6.59 -3.32
N LEU A 15 -23.68 7.71 -3.43
CA LEU A 15 -23.33 8.27 -4.72
C LEU A 15 -22.29 7.35 -5.36
N CYS A 16 -22.76 6.39 -6.15
CA CYS A 16 -21.94 5.64 -7.08
C CYS A 16 -21.42 6.62 -8.14
N VAL A 17 -20.18 7.09 -7.98
CA VAL A 17 -19.36 7.41 -9.14
C VAL A 17 -19.26 6.11 -9.93
N ALA A 18 -19.64 6.14 -11.21
CA ALA A 18 -19.71 4.96 -12.05
C ALA A 18 -18.29 4.44 -12.35
N GLY A 19 -17.69 3.73 -11.40
CA GLY A 19 -16.67 2.75 -11.67
C GLY A 19 -17.32 1.59 -12.42
N THR A 20 -16.63 1.04 -13.41
CA THR A 20 -17.02 -0.24 -14.00
C THR A 20 -17.23 -1.24 -12.87
N ALA A 21 -18.40 -1.88 -12.80
CA ALA A 21 -18.63 -2.93 -11.81
C ALA A 21 -17.45 -3.93 -11.88
N PRO A 22 -16.83 -4.28 -10.74
CA PRO A 22 -15.69 -5.18 -10.76
C PRO A 22 -16.08 -6.45 -11.51
N ALA A 23 -15.19 -6.94 -12.38
CA ALA A 23 -15.42 -8.19 -13.06
C ALA A 23 -15.76 -9.26 -12.02
N GLN A 24 -16.80 -10.06 -12.27
CA GLN A 24 -17.21 -11.10 -11.34
C GLN A 24 -16.06 -12.10 -11.18
N ASP A 25 -15.59 -12.31 -9.94
CA ASP A 25 -14.56 -13.30 -9.63
C ASP A 25 -15.09 -14.71 -9.93
N THR A 26 -14.60 -15.28 -11.03
CA THR A 26 -14.93 -16.65 -11.47
C THR A 26 -13.91 -17.69 -11.00
N SER A 27 -12.92 -17.30 -10.20
CA SER A 27 -11.86 -18.25 -9.78
C SER A 27 -12.48 -19.39 -8.96
N SER A 28 -11.97 -20.60 -9.18
CA SER A 28 -12.35 -21.80 -8.43
C SER A 28 -11.31 -22.08 -7.34
N PRO A 29 -11.65 -22.77 -6.25
CA PRO A 29 -10.64 -23.29 -5.31
C PRO A 29 -9.80 -24.44 -5.91
N GLU A 30 -10.20 -25.01 -7.05
CA GLU A 30 -9.46 -26.06 -7.74
C GLU A 30 -8.05 -25.61 -8.15
N GLY A 31 -7.07 -26.52 -8.02
CA GLY A 31 -5.68 -26.29 -8.41
C GLY A 31 -4.68 -26.58 -7.30
N PHE A 32 -3.43 -26.24 -7.60
CA PHE A 32 -2.30 -26.37 -6.70
C PHE A 32 -2.07 -25.06 -5.94
N TRP A 33 -1.86 -25.15 -4.63
CA TRP A 33 -1.74 -24.03 -3.72
C TRP A 33 -0.45 -24.06 -2.92
N TYR A 34 0.20 -22.91 -2.79
CA TYR A 34 1.23 -22.66 -1.79
C TYR A 34 0.62 -21.88 -0.63
N LEU A 35 0.77 -22.39 0.59
CA LEU A 35 0.18 -21.80 1.78
C LEU A 35 1.24 -21.52 2.84
N SER A 36 0.90 -20.60 3.74
CA SER A 36 1.66 -20.23 4.93
C SER A 36 0.73 -20.19 6.13
N SER A 37 1.14 -20.83 7.23
CA SER A 37 0.40 -20.82 8.49
C SER A 37 1.39 -20.87 9.66
N GLY A 38 1.43 -19.82 10.48
CA GLY A 38 2.31 -19.76 11.65
C GLY A 38 3.79 -19.98 11.33
N GLY A 39 4.28 -19.43 10.21
CA GLY A 39 5.65 -19.62 9.73
C GLY A 39 5.92 -20.95 9.03
N GLN A 40 4.98 -21.90 9.04
CA GLN A 40 5.10 -23.15 8.31
C GLN A 40 4.59 -23.00 6.87
N ARG A 41 5.37 -23.48 5.91
CA ARG A 41 4.97 -23.57 4.50
C ARG A 41 4.29 -24.90 4.21
N LEU A 42 3.18 -24.83 3.47
CA LEU A 42 2.37 -25.99 3.09
C LEU A 42 2.12 -25.98 1.58
N GLU A 43 1.85 -27.16 1.05
CA GLU A 43 1.33 -27.38 -0.29
C GLU A 43 -0.04 -28.02 -0.18
N MET A 44 -0.97 -27.61 -1.05
CA MET A 44 -2.30 -28.19 -1.11
C MET A 44 -2.73 -28.38 -2.55
N GLN A 45 -3.27 -29.56 -2.87
CA GLN A 45 -3.93 -29.83 -4.14
C GLN A 45 -5.42 -30.01 -3.89
N LEU A 46 -6.24 -29.29 -4.66
CA LEU A 46 -7.69 -29.47 -4.70
C LEU A 46 -8.11 -29.83 -6.13
N ASN A 47 -8.97 -30.84 -6.27
CA ASN A 47 -9.50 -31.29 -7.56
C ASN A 47 -11.03 -31.39 -7.48
N HIS A 48 -11.71 -31.10 -8.59
CA HIS A 48 -13.14 -31.30 -8.73
C HIS A 48 -13.44 -32.30 -9.85
N VAL A 49 -13.80 -33.53 -9.48
CA VAL A 49 -14.02 -34.62 -10.46
C VAL A 49 -15.40 -35.22 -10.27
N GLY A 50 -16.22 -35.21 -11.34
CA GLY A 50 -17.56 -35.79 -11.31
C GLY A 50 -18.49 -35.16 -10.28
N GLY A 51 -18.33 -33.86 -10.01
CA GLY A 51 -19.09 -33.13 -8.99
C GLY A 51 -18.55 -33.26 -7.55
N ASN A 52 -17.55 -34.11 -7.33
CA ASN A 52 -16.98 -34.36 -5.99
C ASN A 52 -15.61 -33.70 -5.83
N TRP A 53 -15.40 -33.10 -4.67
CA TRP A 53 -14.11 -32.54 -4.27
C TRP A 53 -13.22 -33.61 -3.65
N ASN A 54 -11.94 -33.60 -4.02
CA ASN A 54 -10.89 -34.37 -3.38
C ASN A 54 -9.60 -33.55 -3.35
N GLY A 55 -8.65 -33.95 -2.52
CA GLY A 55 -7.40 -33.23 -2.40
C GLY A 55 -6.52 -33.73 -1.29
N TRP A 56 -5.40 -33.06 -1.11
CA TRP A 56 -4.46 -33.31 -0.03
C TRP A 56 -3.76 -32.02 0.39
N ILE A 57 -3.24 -32.02 1.62
CA ILE A 57 -2.39 -30.96 2.15
C ILE A 57 -1.17 -31.57 2.84
N ARG A 58 -0.01 -30.93 2.75
CA ARG A 58 1.21 -31.37 3.44
C ARG A 58 2.14 -30.21 3.72
N VAL A 59 3.14 -30.44 4.57
CA VAL A 59 4.27 -29.52 4.72
C VAL A 59 5.08 -29.51 3.42
N GLU A 60 5.43 -28.33 2.93
CA GLU A 60 6.16 -28.15 1.69
C GLU A 60 7.50 -28.89 1.73
N GLY A 61 7.76 -29.74 0.72
CA GLY A 61 8.99 -30.53 0.62
C GLY A 61 9.12 -31.68 1.62
N ALA A 62 8.10 -31.98 2.44
CA ALA A 62 8.16 -33.09 3.37
C ALA A 62 8.14 -34.45 2.63
N PRO A 63 9.07 -35.37 2.96
CA PRO A 63 9.02 -36.74 2.44
C PRO A 63 7.90 -37.51 3.16
N GLY A 64 6.92 -38.04 2.42
CA GLY A 64 5.85 -38.85 3.00
C GLY A 64 4.49 -38.71 2.31
N ALA A 65 3.49 -39.39 2.88
CA ALA A 65 2.10 -39.29 2.44
C ALA A 65 1.51 -37.94 2.88
N ALA A 66 0.76 -37.30 1.97
CA ALA A 66 0.04 -36.08 2.27
C ALA A 66 -1.23 -36.37 3.09
N ASP A 67 -1.66 -35.41 3.90
CA ASP A 67 -2.89 -35.50 4.67
C ASP A 67 -4.09 -35.35 3.71
N PRO A 68 -5.00 -36.33 3.62
CA PRO A 68 -6.14 -36.23 2.70
C PRO A 68 -7.11 -35.15 3.17
N ILE A 69 -7.70 -34.45 2.21
CA ILE A 69 -8.74 -33.45 2.44
C ILE A 69 -10.11 -34.12 2.37
N GLU A 70 -10.94 -33.79 3.36
CA GLU A 70 -12.30 -34.32 3.52
C GLU A 70 -13.29 -33.19 3.81
N LEU A 71 -14.58 -33.47 3.61
CA LEU A 71 -15.70 -32.56 3.92
C LEU A 71 -15.50 -31.15 3.34
N LEU A 72 -14.99 -31.08 2.10
CA LEU A 72 -14.79 -29.82 1.41
C LEU A 72 -16.12 -29.28 0.89
N GLU A 73 -16.44 -28.06 1.30
CA GLU A 73 -17.61 -27.31 0.86
C GLU A 73 -17.17 -25.97 0.29
N TRP A 74 -17.53 -25.73 -0.97
CA TRP A 74 -17.26 -24.48 -1.68
C TRP A 74 -18.56 -23.69 -1.88
N TYR A 75 -18.56 -22.44 -1.41
CA TYR A 75 -19.68 -21.52 -1.49
C TYR A 75 -19.35 -20.35 -2.44
N PRO A 76 -19.58 -20.49 -3.76
CA PRO A 76 -19.14 -19.51 -4.76
C PRO A 76 -19.69 -18.10 -4.50
N GLU A 77 -20.93 -17.96 -4.05
CA GLU A 77 -21.55 -16.65 -3.79
C GLU A 77 -20.85 -15.86 -2.67
N THR A 78 -20.35 -16.56 -1.66
CA THR A 78 -19.67 -15.92 -0.51
C THR A 78 -18.17 -16.00 -0.61
N ARG A 79 -17.67 -16.68 -1.65
CA ARG A 79 -16.26 -17.01 -1.86
C ARG A 79 -15.64 -17.79 -0.70
N ARG A 80 -16.46 -18.53 0.06
CA ARG A 80 -16.05 -19.24 1.28
C ARG A 80 -15.76 -20.69 0.96
N LEU A 81 -14.65 -21.19 1.50
CA LEU A 81 -14.24 -22.59 1.44
C LEU A 81 -14.07 -23.11 2.87
N THR A 82 -14.66 -24.27 3.16
CA THR A 82 -14.45 -24.99 4.41
C THR A 82 -14.07 -26.43 4.12
N PHE A 83 -13.10 -26.95 4.85
CA PHE A 83 -12.68 -28.36 4.72
C PHE A 83 -11.95 -28.80 5.99
N ARG A 84 -11.61 -30.09 6.05
CA ARG A 84 -10.66 -30.61 7.04
C ARG A 84 -9.57 -31.44 6.38
N SER A 85 -8.44 -31.58 7.06
CA SER A 85 -7.41 -32.57 6.74
C SER A 85 -7.36 -33.64 7.82
N SER A 86 -7.20 -34.90 7.41
CA SER A 86 -7.08 -36.04 8.32
C SER A 86 -5.61 -36.30 8.64
N LEU A 87 -5.28 -36.23 9.93
CA LEU A 87 -3.92 -36.37 10.46
C LEU A 87 -3.73 -37.76 11.10
N PRO A 88 -2.48 -38.23 11.27
CA PRO A 88 -2.19 -39.44 12.03
C PRO A 88 -2.77 -39.41 13.45
N GLY A 89 -3.18 -40.58 13.95
CA GLY A 89 -3.73 -40.71 15.30
C GLY A 89 -5.22 -40.34 15.43
N GLY A 90 -5.95 -40.22 14.31
CA GLY A 90 -7.38 -39.88 14.34
C GLY A 90 -7.65 -38.41 14.69
N LEU A 91 -6.67 -37.55 14.43
CA LEU A 91 -6.78 -36.11 14.60
C LEU A 91 -7.22 -35.46 13.28
N TYR A 92 -7.86 -34.31 13.39
CA TYR A 92 -8.31 -33.51 12.26
C TYR A 92 -7.87 -32.08 12.43
N ARG A 93 -7.56 -31.41 11.33
CA ARG A 93 -7.40 -29.96 11.30
C ARG A 93 -8.48 -29.35 10.44
N TRP A 94 -9.16 -28.33 10.95
CA TRP A 94 -10.26 -27.67 10.23
C TRP A 94 -9.82 -26.33 9.68
N TYR A 95 -10.32 -26.01 8.50
CA TYR A 95 -9.98 -24.80 7.74
C TYR A 95 -11.27 -24.06 7.39
N ARG A 96 -11.27 -22.75 7.59
CA ARG A 96 -12.32 -21.83 7.15
C ARG A 96 -11.68 -20.64 6.50
N VAL A 97 -11.80 -20.55 5.18
CA VAL A 97 -11.05 -19.59 4.36
C VAL A 97 -11.95 -18.94 3.32
N HIS A 98 -11.48 -17.83 2.78
CA HIS A 98 -12.04 -17.23 1.57
C HIS A 98 -11.05 -17.32 0.44
N VAL A 99 -11.55 -17.53 -0.77
CA VAL A 99 -10.77 -17.58 -2.01
C VAL A 99 -11.20 -16.44 -2.91
N VAL A 100 -10.29 -15.51 -3.20
CA VAL A 100 -10.54 -14.36 -4.08
C VAL A 100 -9.44 -14.31 -5.11
N GLU A 101 -9.79 -14.44 -6.39
CA GLU A 101 -8.85 -14.27 -7.52
C GLU A 101 -7.54 -15.08 -7.35
N GLY A 102 -7.65 -16.35 -6.95
CA GLY A 102 -6.48 -17.22 -6.74
C GLY A 102 -5.66 -16.94 -5.48
N VAL A 103 -6.12 -16.06 -4.59
CA VAL A 103 -5.56 -15.86 -3.24
C VAL A 103 -6.51 -16.44 -2.21
N LEU A 104 -5.96 -16.98 -1.13
CA LEU A 104 -6.68 -17.55 -0.01
C LEU A 104 -6.24 -16.90 1.30
N LYS A 105 -7.18 -16.48 2.14
CA LYS A 105 -6.93 -16.09 3.54
C LYS A 105 -8.03 -16.61 4.44
N GLY A 106 -7.68 -17.05 5.64
CA GLY A 106 -8.65 -17.37 6.67
C GLY A 106 -8.03 -17.98 7.91
N ARG A 107 -8.79 -18.86 8.55
CA ARG A 107 -8.44 -19.41 9.86
C ARG A 107 -8.38 -20.92 9.87
N ILE A 108 -7.60 -21.43 10.81
CA ILE A 108 -7.29 -22.84 10.98
C ILE A 108 -7.30 -23.21 12.46
N THR A 109 -7.68 -24.45 12.77
CA THR A 109 -7.64 -24.97 14.14
C THR A 109 -6.29 -25.59 14.47
N ALA A 110 -5.99 -25.76 15.76
CA ALA A 110 -5.06 -26.81 16.17
C ALA A 110 -5.62 -28.21 15.77
N PRO A 111 -4.79 -29.26 15.68
CA PRO A 111 -5.28 -30.64 15.55
C PRO A 111 -6.26 -31.01 16.68
N VAL A 112 -7.42 -31.54 16.33
CA VAL A 112 -8.50 -31.92 17.26
C VAL A 112 -9.00 -33.33 16.97
N ALA A 113 -9.43 -34.07 18.00
CA ALA A 113 -10.02 -35.41 17.84
C ALA A 113 -11.53 -35.37 17.49
N LEU A 114 -12.06 -34.20 17.11
CA LEU A 114 -13.49 -33.99 16.82
C LEU A 114 -13.79 -34.26 15.34
N PRO A 115 -14.66 -35.24 15.02
CA PRO A 115 -15.05 -35.52 13.64
C PRO A 115 -16.02 -34.49 13.05
N SER A 116 -16.69 -33.68 13.87
CA SER A 116 -17.56 -32.59 13.42
C SER A 116 -16.81 -31.25 13.42
N GLN A 117 -17.32 -30.29 12.65
CA GLN A 117 -16.73 -28.95 12.60
C GLN A 117 -16.80 -28.30 13.99
N PRO A 118 -15.68 -27.79 14.52
CA PRO A 118 -15.65 -27.17 15.83
C PRO A 118 -16.26 -25.76 15.80
N ALA A 119 -16.55 -25.22 16.99
CA ALA A 119 -17.00 -23.84 17.14
C ALA A 119 -15.94 -22.84 16.65
N ILE A 120 -16.36 -21.63 16.28
CA ILE A 120 -15.47 -20.60 15.72
C ILE A 120 -14.29 -20.25 16.63
N ALA A 121 -14.48 -20.29 17.95
CA ALA A 121 -13.43 -20.04 18.93
C ALA A 121 -12.25 -21.01 18.85
N ALA A 122 -12.40 -22.17 18.20
CA ALA A 122 -11.30 -23.12 17.99
C ALA A 122 -10.39 -22.75 16.80
N PHE A 123 -10.82 -21.82 15.93
CA PHE A 123 -10.08 -21.37 14.75
C PHE A 123 -9.14 -20.22 15.11
N THR A 124 -8.17 -20.52 15.98
CA THR A 124 -7.27 -19.52 16.56
C THR A 124 -6.07 -19.19 15.67
N GLY A 125 -5.71 -20.06 14.73
CA GLY A 125 -4.62 -19.82 13.79
C GLY A 125 -5.08 -19.15 12.50
N HIS A 126 -4.12 -18.60 11.75
CA HIS A 126 -4.33 -18.01 10.43
C HIS A 126 -3.63 -18.81 9.34
N ILE A 127 -4.23 -18.81 8.16
CA ILE A 127 -3.65 -19.40 6.96
C ILE A 127 -3.86 -18.45 5.78
N THR A 128 -2.80 -18.25 5.02
CA THR A 128 -2.81 -17.44 3.79
C THR A 128 -2.11 -18.22 2.69
N GLY A 129 -2.46 -18.00 1.43
CA GLY A 129 -1.78 -18.64 0.33
C GLY A 129 -2.29 -18.23 -1.03
N TRP A 130 -1.72 -18.84 -2.05
CA TRP A 130 -1.99 -18.50 -3.44
C TRP A 130 -2.00 -19.74 -4.33
N ASN A 131 -2.85 -19.71 -5.34
CA ASN A 131 -3.10 -20.81 -6.26
C ASN A 131 -2.14 -20.69 -7.45
N ALA A 132 -1.14 -21.57 -7.51
CA ALA A 132 -0.16 -21.61 -8.59
C ALA A 132 -0.81 -21.99 -9.93
N THR A 133 -1.83 -22.86 -9.94
CA THR A 133 -2.56 -23.16 -11.19
C THR A 133 -3.23 -21.92 -11.77
N TYR A 134 -3.67 -20.99 -10.92
CA TYR A 134 -4.30 -19.74 -11.35
C TYR A 134 -3.30 -18.63 -11.68
N LEU A 135 -2.45 -18.27 -10.72
CA LEU A 135 -1.54 -17.11 -10.83
C LEU A 135 -0.31 -17.40 -11.67
N ASP A 136 0.09 -18.67 -11.76
CA ASP A 136 1.24 -19.09 -12.56
C ASP A 136 0.82 -19.73 -13.90
N ALA A 137 -0.40 -19.47 -14.40
CA ALA A 137 -0.89 -20.00 -15.68
C ALA A 137 -0.13 -19.46 -16.91
N GLY A 138 0.30 -18.19 -16.88
CA GLY A 138 1.13 -17.57 -17.92
C GLY A 138 2.63 -17.62 -17.58
N LEU A 139 3.51 -17.33 -18.53
CA LEU A 139 4.96 -17.33 -18.29
C LEU A 139 5.49 -16.06 -17.59
N GLY A 140 4.68 -15.02 -17.48
CA GLY A 140 5.00 -13.75 -16.81
C GLY A 140 3.72 -13.05 -16.34
N PRO A 141 3.79 -12.12 -15.37
CA PRO A 141 4.99 -11.70 -14.64
C PRO A 141 5.53 -12.79 -13.71
N ARG A 142 6.86 -12.86 -13.60
CA ARG A 142 7.57 -13.83 -12.76
C ARG A 142 8.68 -13.16 -11.98
N ALA A 143 8.58 -13.20 -10.66
CA ALA A 143 9.59 -12.67 -9.76
C ALA A 143 10.06 -13.71 -8.74
N PHE A 144 11.34 -13.63 -8.37
CA PHE A 144 11.98 -14.51 -7.42
C PHE A 144 12.91 -13.72 -6.49
N ASP A 145 12.83 -14.00 -5.18
CA ASP A 145 13.88 -13.66 -4.23
C ASP A 145 15.00 -14.68 -4.36
N LEU A 146 16.21 -14.20 -4.64
CA LEU A 146 17.40 -14.99 -4.88
C LEU A 146 18.43 -14.82 -3.77
N VAL A 147 19.24 -15.85 -3.59
CA VAL A 147 20.52 -15.84 -2.90
C VAL A 147 21.59 -16.24 -3.91
N LEU A 148 22.51 -15.32 -4.22
CA LEU A 148 23.62 -15.48 -5.15
C LEU A 148 24.89 -15.79 -4.37
N ASP A 149 25.55 -16.89 -4.72
CA ASP A 149 26.79 -17.39 -4.09
C ASP A 149 26.72 -17.54 -2.55
N GLY A 150 25.51 -17.71 -2.01
CA GLY A 150 25.29 -17.71 -0.56
C GLY A 150 25.53 -16.36 0.13
N GLN A 151 25.85 -15.30 -0.62
CA GLN A 151 26.29 -14.01 -0.09
C GLN A 151 25.30 -12.88 -0.36
N TYR A 152 24.83 -12.75 -1.60
CA TYR A 152 24.02 -11.61 -2.01
C TYR A 152 22.55 -11.99 -2.13
N ARG A 153 21.67 -11.15 -1.62
CA ARG A 153 20.23 -11.26 -1.76
C ARG A 153 19.76 -10.37 -2.90
N ALA A 154 19.01 -10.94 -3.83
CA ALA A 154 18.62 -10.23 -5.04
C ALA A 154 17.17 -10.52 -5.45
N ARG A 155 16.53 -9.58 -6.12
CA ARG A 155 15.19 -9.73 -6.70
C ARG A 155 15.32 -9.82 -8.20
N LEU A 156 14.93 -10.97 -8.75
CA LEU A 156 14.81 -11.22 -10.18
C LEU A 156 13.36 -11.00 -10.61
N ARG A 157 13.13 -10.30 -11.72
CA ARG A 157 11.82 -10.16 -12.36
C ARG A 157 11.93 -10.47 -13.85
N ILE A 158 10.95 -11.17 -14.41
CA ILE A 158 10.87 -11.61 -15.80
C ILE A 158 9.45 -11.37 -16.30
N ASP A 159 9.33 -10.68 -17.43
CA ASP A 159 8.06 -10.30 -18.03
C ASP A 159 8.10 -10.51 -19.54
N GLU A 160 6.96 -10.90 -20.11
CA GLU A 160 6.81 -10.99 -21.55
C GLU A 160 6.69 -9.58 -22.15
N SER A 161 7.49 -9.26 -23.16
CA SER A 161 7.45 -7.96 -23.81
C SER A 161 7.91 -8.03 -25.28
N PRO A 162 7.07 -7.60 -26.24
CA PRO A 162 5.66 -7.22 -26.07
C PRO A 162 4.79 -8.40 -25.64
N ALA A 163 3.65 -8.14 -25.01
CA ALA A 163 2.73 -9.20 -24.60
C ALA A 163 2.29 -10.08 -25.79
N GLY A 164 2.33 -11.41 -25.60
CA GLY A 164 2.04 -12.40 -26.63
C GLY A 164 3.13 -12.64 -27.68
N SER A 165 4.32 -12.03 -27.52
CA SER A 165 5.44 -12.21 -28.46
C SER A 165 6.28 -13.47 -28.21
N GLY A 166 6.21 -14.06 -27.01
CA GLY A 166 7.13 -15.08 -26.53
C GLY A 166 8.56 -14.55 -26.25
N LEU A 167 8.79 -13.23 -26.34
CA LEU A 167 10.03 -12.58 -25.96
C LEU A 167 9.93 -12.08 -24.52
N PHE A 168 11.03 -12.20 -23.79
CA PHE A 168 11.07 -11.85 -22.37
C PHE A 168 12.12 -10.78 -22.09
N ILE A 169 11.76 -9.89 -21.19
CA ILE A 169 12.65 -8.91 -20.56
C ILE A 169 12.70 -9.19 -19.07
N GLY A 170 13.59 -8.52 -18.36
CA GLY A 170 13.63 -8.67 -16.91
C GLY A 170 14.53 -7.67 -16.22
N THR A 171 14.54 -7.77 -14.89
CA THR A 171 15.43 -6.99 -14.03
C THR A 171 16.06 -7.86 -12.95
N LEU A 172 17.26 -7.51 -12.51
CA LEU A 172 17.92 -8.11 -11.34
C LEU A 172 18.49 -7.01 -10.44
N LYS A 173 17.97 -6.90 -9.22
CA LYS A 173 18.41 -5.94 -8.19
C LYS A 173 19.02 -6.70 -7.02
N VAL A 174 20.28 -6.42 -6.67
CA VAL A 174 20.84 -6.86 -5.38
C VAL A 174 20.38 -5.85 -4.34
N TYR A 175 19.65 -6.31 -3.33
CA TYR A 175 19.04 -5.44 -2.32
C TYR A 175 19.71 -5.56 -0.94
N ALA A 176 20.47 -6.63 -0.70
CA ALA A 176 21.22 -6.82 0.54
C ALA A 176 22.32 -7.87 0.37
N SER A 177 23.26 -7.93 1.32
CA SER A 177 24.13 -9.09 1.54
C SER A 177 23.76 -9.80 2.86
N VAL A 178 24.27 -11.02 3.03
CA VAL A 178 24.15 -11.77 4.30
C VAL A 178 24.91 -11.08 5.43
N ASP A 179 26.07 -10.48 5.12
CA ASP A 179 26.98 -9.92 6.11
C ASP A 179 26.65 -8.48 6.51
N GLN A 180 26.20 -7.65 5.57
CA GLN A 180 25.98 -6.21 5.81
C GLN A 180 24.54 -5.75 5.56
N GLY A 181 23.62 -6.67 5.26
CA GLY A 181 22.22 -6.34 5.00
C GLY A 181 22.10 -5.35 3.84
N ALA A 182 21.22 -4.34 3.98
CA ALA A 182 20.96 -3.34 2.95
C ALA A 182 22.12 -2.34 2.71
N LEU A 183 23.24 -2.44 3.45
CA LEU A 183 24.41 -1.59 3.18
C LEU A 183 25.11 -1.98 1.86
N ASP A 184 24.98 -3.24 1.43
CA ASP A 184 25.51 -3.76 0.16
C ASP A 184 24.46 -3.74 -0.96
N GLU A 185 23.44 -2.87 -0.87
CA GLU A 185 22.50 -2.62 -1.97
C GLU A 185 23.26 -2.21 -3.25
N ALA A 186 22.89 -2.75 -4.43
CA ALA A 186 23.50 -2.41 -5.73
C ALA A 186 22.47 -1.84 -6.73
N LEU A 187 22.91 -1.25 -7.84
CA LEU A 187 21.98 -0.77 -8.89
C LEU A 187 21.18 -1.93 -9.51
N GLN A 188 19.97 -1.62 -9.99
CA GLN A 188 19.14 -2.57 -10.71
C GLN A 188 19.64 -2.71 -12.15
N TYR A 189 19.82 -3.95 -12.60
CA TYR A 189 20.16 -4.23 -13.99
C TYR A 189 18.93 -4.65 -14.78
N ASP A 190 18.77 -4.12 -15.98
CA ASP A 190 17.90 -4.71 -16.99
C ASP A 190 18.59 -5.96 -17.57
N LEU A 191 17.80 -6.96 -17.95
CA LEU A 191 18.29 -8.28 -18.37
C LEU A 191 18.11 -8.50 -19.87
N GLN A 192 19.06 -9.20 -20.46
CA GLN A 192 18.91 -9.83 -21.77
C GLN A 192 18.51 -11.29 -21.56
N VAL A 193 17.21 -11.57 -21.58
CA VAL A 193 16.68 -12.94 -21.43
C VAL A 193 16.89 -13.71 -22.74
N THR A 194 17.66 -14.79 -22.68
CA THR A 194 17.99 -15.61 -23.86
C THR A 194 17.11 -16.84 -23.97
N HIS A 195 16.57 -17.33 -22.84
CA HIS A 195 15.62 -18.43 -22.81
C HIS A 195 14.71 -18.35 -21.59
N TRP A 196 13.40 -18.50 -21.80
CA TRP A 196 12.44 -18.70 -20.72
C TRP A 196 11.23 -19.49 -21.23
N ASP A 197 10.96 -20.64 -20.63
CA ASP A 197 9.84 -21.53 -21.00
C ASP A 197 8.98 -21.96 -19.80
N GLY A 198 9.20 -21.35 -18.63
CA GLY A 198 8.54 -21.74 -17.38
C GLY A 198 9.34 -22.74 -16.55
N THR A 199 10.29 -23.46 -17.16
CA THR A 199 11.14 -24.46 -16.51
C THR A 199 12.61 -24.07 -16.55
N LEU A 200 13.15 -23.71 -17.70
CA LEU A 200 14.53 -23.26 -17.89
C LEU A 200 14.55 -21.74 -18.03
N LEU A 201 15.43 -21.07 -17.30
CA LEU A 201 15.71 -19.64 -17.41
C LEU A 201 17.18 -19.41 -17.73
N GLN A 202 17.45 -18.63 -18.77
CA GLN A 202 18.78 -18.16 -19.13
C GLN A 202 18.76 -16.67 -19.48
N PHE A 203 19.71 -15.91 -18.94
CA PHE A 203 19.82 -14.47 -19.20
C PHE A 203 21.22 -13.93 -18.96
N HIS A 204 21.49 -12.73 -19.48
CA HIS A 204 22.71 -11.98 -19.26
C HIS A 204 22.42 -10.63 -18.59
N ARG A 205 23.38 -10.13 -17.81
CA ARG A 205 23.42 -8.73 -17.34
C ARG A 205 24.84 -8.17 -17.40
N GLY A 206 24.94 -6.84 -17.38
CA GLY A 206 26.22 -6.12 -17.35
C GLY A 206 26.86 -5.91 -18.73
N HIS A 207 27.91 -5.09 -18.77
CA HIS A 207 28.59 -4.66 -20.01
C HIS A 207 29.77 -5.57 -20.38
N THR A 208 30.38 -5.37 -21.55
CA THR A 208 31.37 -6.29 -22.16
C THR A 208 32.57 -6.67 -21.27
N SER A 209 32.99 -5.82 -20.33
CA SER A 209 34.10 -6.11 -19.42
C SER A 209 33.68 -6.63 -18.05
N ASP A 210 32.41 -6.47 -17.67
CA ASP A 210 31.85 -6.88 -16.38
C ASP A 210 30.42 -7.37 -16.59
N TRP A 211 30.30 -8.56 -17.19
CA TRP A 211 29.03 -9.21 -17.48
C TRP A 211 28.91 -10.54 -16.77
N GLN A 212 27.66 -10.94 -16.54
CA GLN A 212 27.31 -12.22 -15.96
C GLN A 212 26.30 -12.94 -16.86
N ALA A 213 26.42 -14.26 -16.97
CA ALA A 213 25.40 -15.13 -17.55
C ALA A 213 24.85 -16.09 -16.51
N PHE A 214 23.54 -16.16 -16.43
CA PHE A 214 22.80 -17.00 -15.49
C PHE A 214 22.11 -18.13 -16.26
N SER A 215 22.12 -19.33 -15.68
CA SER A 215 21.30 -20.45 -16.13
C SER A 215 20.75 -21.17 -14.90
N GLY A 216 19.44 -21.40 -14.87
CA GLY A 216 18.79 -22.10 -13.76
C GLY A 216 17.47 -22.73 -14.17
N THR A 217 16.98 -23.64 -13.32
CA THR A 217 15.73 -24.35 -13.52
C THR A 217 14.76 -24.07 -12.38
N VAL A 218 13.47 -23.99 -12.74
CA VAL A 218 12.36 -23.81 -11.82
C VAL A 218 11.75 -25.17 -11.47
N ASP A 219 11.51 -25.39 -10.19
CA ASP A 219 10.74 -26.51 -9.65
C ASP A 219 9.71 -25.98 -8.66
N GLY A 220 8.45 -25.95 -9.09
CA GLY A 220 7.37 -25.29 -8.36
C GLY A 220 7.68 -23.81 -8.10
N ARG A 221 7.66 -23.40 -6.84
CA ARG A 221 8.02 -22.03 -6.43
C ARG A 221 9.52 -21.79 -6.24
N ARG A 222 10.39 -22.78 -6.49
CA ARG A 222 11.85 -22.67 -6.27
C ARG A 222 12.56 -22.53 -7.60
N ILE A 223 13.66 -21.80 -7.61
CA ILE A 223 14.57 -21.70 -8.75
C ILE A 223 16.00 -21.94 -8.27
N SER A 224 16.82 -22.63 -9.05
CA SER A 224 18.23 -22.82 -8.73
C SER A 224 19.09 -23.02 -9.96
N GLY A 225 20.37 -22.68 -9.86
CA GLY A 225 21.26 -22.72 -11.00
C GLY A 225 22.67 -22.24 -10.68
N HIS A 226 23.40 -21.90 -11.75
CA HIS A 226 24.72 -21.30 -11.65
C HIS A 226 24.80 -20.04 -12.51
N TYR A 227 25.72 -19.15 -12.16
CA TYR A 227 26.08 -18.04 -13.02
C TYR A 227 27.59 -17.99 -13.23
N PHE A 228 27.98 -17.50 -14.40
CA PHE A 228 29.35 -17.19 -14.78
C PHE A 228 29.59 -15.69 -14.65
N GLN A 229 30.75 -15.30 -14.14
CA GLN A 229 31.20 -13.91 -14.05
C GLN A 229 32.38 -13.70 -14.99
N ALA A 230 32.33 -12.67 -15.84
CA ALA A 230 33.44 -12.33 -16.72
C ALA A 230 34.73 -12.10 -15.93
N GLY A 231 35.82 -12.75 -16.35
CA GLY A 231 37.12 -12.70 -15.67
C GLY A 231 37.29 -13.70 -14.52
N ASP A 232 36.23 -14.43 -14.15
CA ASP A 232 36.27 -15.48 -13.13
C ASP A 232 35.94 -16.86 -13.75
N PRO A 233 36.86 -17.83 -13.72
CA PRO A 233 36.60 -19.16 -14.26
C PRO A 233 35.63 -20.00 -13.41
N VAL A 234 35.27 -19.56 -12.21
CA VAL A 234 34.38 -20.29 -11.29
C VAL A 234 32.92 -20.07 -11.65
N LEU A 235 32.14 -21.15 -11.61
CA LEU A 235 30.68 -21.09 -11.65
C LEU A 235 30.13 -20.90 -10.25
N HIS A 236 29.32 -19.85 -10.08
CA HIS A 236 28.77 -19.45 -8.80
C HIS A 236 27.34 -19.95 -8.64
N PRO A 237 26.99 -20.65 -7.55
CA PRO A 237 25.64 -21.16 -7.35
C PRO A 237 24.67 -20.01 -7.06
N TRP A 238 23.41 -20.19 -7.43
CA TRP A 238 22.34 -19.35 -6.96
C TRP A 238 21.06 -20.14 -6.79
N GLN A 239 20.19 -19.68 -5.91
CA GLN A 239 18.89 -20.27 -5.67
C GLN A 239 17.89 -19.20 -5.23
N GLY A 240 16.60 -19.49 -5.32
CA GLY A 240 15.59 -18.55 -4.93
C GLY A 240 14.20 -19.13 -4.83
N THR A 241 13.26 -18.27 -4.45
CA THR A 241 11.85 -18.61 -4.29
C THR A 241 10.95 -17.54 -4.89
N ARG A 242 9.79 -17.97 -5.40
CA ARG A 242 8.75 -17.11 -5.96
C ARG A 242 8.42 -15.96 -5.01
N ALA A 243 8.27 -14.76 -5.57
CA ALA A 243 7.92 -13.53 -4.89
C ALA A 243 7.04 -12.65 -5.81
N GLU A 244 6.44 -11.57 -5.28
CA GLU A 244 5.51 -10.68 -6.01
C GLU A 244 4.48 -11.42 -6.89
N VAL A 245 3.76 -12.40 -6.33
CA VAL A 245 2.83 -13.23 -7.13
C VAL A 245 1.63 -12.47 -7.69
N LEU A 246 1.33 -11.28 -7.18
CA LEU A 246 0.24 -10.42 -7.64
C LEU A 246 0.74 -9.20 -8.44
N GLY A 247 2.05 -9.04 -8.53
CA GLY A 247 2.67 -7.89 -9.17
C GLY A 247 2.35 -7.82 -10.65
N ARG A 248 2.32 -6.61 -11.21
CA ARG A 248 2.07 -6.39 -12.64
C ARG A 248 3.24 -6.83 -13.52
N GLY A 249 4.45 -6.81 -12.97
CA GLY A 249 5.69 -6.84 -13.74
C GLY A 249 6.12 -5.45 -14.21
N VAL A 250 7.27 -5.39 -14.90
CA VAL A 250 7.92 -4.16 -15.37
C VAL A 250 7.75 -3.92 -16.87
N ALA A 251 7.10 -4.84 -17.58
CA ALA A 251 6.89 -4.70 -19.01
C ALA A 251 6.00 -3.50 -19.36
N PRO A 252 6.28 -2.82 -20.50
CA PRO A 252 5.38 -1.83 -21.05
C PRO A 252 3.96 -2.40 -21.20
N PRO A 253 2.93 -1.55 -21.02
CA PRO A 253 1.55 -2.00 -21.02
C PRO A 253 1.09 -2.67 -22.32
N SER A 254 0.39 -3.79 -22.14
CA SER A 254 -0.62 -4.36 -23.04
C SER A 254 -1.88 -3.46 -23.12
N PRO A 255 -2.97 -3.85 -23.83
CA PRO A 255 -4.19 -3.05 -23.94
C PRO A 255 -4.74 -2.58 -22.59
N VAL A 256 -5.32 -1.37 -22.55
CA VAL A 256 -6.00 -0.74 -21.40
C VAL A 256 -6.80 -1.74 -20.56
N SER A 257 -7.60 -2.59 -21.22
CA SER A 257 -8.46 -3.59 -20.56
C SER A 257 -7.69 -4.61 -19.70
N GLN A 258 -6.45 -4.95 -20.06
CA GLN A 258 -5.62 -5.85 -19.24
C GLN A 258 -5.17 -5.16 -17.95
N VAL A 259 -4.85 -3.87 -18.04
CA VAL A 259 -4.44 -3.06 -16.89
C VAL A 259 -5.62 -2.90 -15.92
N GLU A 260 -6.78 -2.48 -16.41
CA GLU A 260 -7.98 -2.31 -15.57
C GLU A 260 -8.39 -3.63 -14.92
N SER A 261 -8.33 -4.74 -15.66
CA SER A 261 -8.62 -6.07 -15.13
C SER A 261 -7.63 -6.48 -14.04
N TRP A 262 -6.32 -6.21 -14.23
CA TRP A 262 -5.32 -6.42 -13.18
C TRP A 262 -5.58 -5.53 -11.95
N GLN A 263 -5.89 -4.24 -12.13
CA GLN A 263 -6.19 -3.34 -11.01
C GLN A 263 -7.39 -3.82 -10.19
N SER A 264 -8.49 -4.21 -10.85
CA SER A 264 -9.69 -4.75 -10.21
C SER A 264 -9.41 -6.04 -9.42
N ARG A 265 -8.63 -6.96 -10.00
CA ARG A 265 -8.25 -8.22 -9.32
C ARG A 265 -7.36 -7.93 -8.12
N LEU A 266 -6.33 -7.11 -8.28
CA LEU A 266 -5.36 -6.82 -7.24
C LEU A 266 -6.04 -6.11 -6.05
N ARG A 267 -6.90 -5.10 -6.27
CA ARG A 267 -7.67 -4.50 -5.17
C ARG A 267 -8.52 -5.53 -4.43
N SER A 268 -9.15 -6.47 -5.13
CA SER A 268 -9.96 -7.53 -4.49
C SER A 268 -9.09 -8.48 -3.64
N GLN A 269 -7.91 -8.84 -4.16
CA GLN A 269 -6.95 -9.68 -3.45
C GLN A 269 -6.39 -8.96 -2.22
N LEU A 270 -6.01 -7.69 -2.34
CA LEU A 270 -5.51 -6.88 -1.23
C LEU A 270 -6.59 -6.65 -0.16
N ALA A 271 -7.84 -6.40 -0.56
CA ALA A 271 -8.94 -6.31 0.38
C ALA A 271 -9.06 -7.60 1.23
N LEU A 272 -8.94 -8.78 0.61
CA LEU A 272 -8.91 -10.06 1.34
C LEU A 272 -7.67 -10.17 2.24
N LEU A 273 -6.49 -9.85 1.71
CA LEU A 273 -5.21 -10.04 2.38
C LEU A 273 -5.00 -9.10 3.56
N THR A 274 -5.46 -7.85 3.50
CA THR A 274 -5.11 -6.81 4.48
C THR A 274 -6.31 -6.26 5.24
N MET A 275 -7.51 -6.23 4.63
CA MET A 275 -8.67 -5.49 5.15
C MET A 275 -9.86 -6.37 5.54
N ALA A 276 -9.65 -7.67 5.82
CA ALA A 276 -10.72 -8.62 6.07
C ALA A 276 -11.88 -8.53 5.04
N ARG A 277 -11.52 -8.37 3.75
CA ARG A 277 -12.40 -8.15 2.59
C ARG A 277 -13.02 -6.76 2.46
N ASN A 278 -12.43 -5.74 3.10
CA ASN A 278 -12.85 -4.34 3.04
C ASN A 278 -14.37 -4.18 3.26
N PRO A 279 -14.89 -4.58 4.44
CA PRO A 279 -16.33 -4.51 4.70
C PRO A 279 -16.82 -3.07 4.62
N ALA A 280 -18.02 -2.90 4.05
CA ALA A 280 -18.74 -1.63 4.14
C ALA A 280 -19.07 -1.32 5.60
N PRO A 281 -18.94 -0.06 6.05
CA PRO A 281 -19.34 0.33 7.39
C PRO A 281 -20.86 0.14 7.58
N LEU A 282 -21.26 -0.32 8.76
CA LEU A 282 -22.66 -0.40 9.18
C LEU A 282 -23.18 0.98 9.62
N GLY A 283 -22.29 1.79 10.18
CA GLY A 283 -22.61 3.11 10.70
C GLY A 283 -21.34 3.89 11.02
N MET A 284 -21.53 5.19 11.17
CA MET A 284 -20.49 6.14 11.55
C MET A 284 -21.09 7.13 12.54
N SER A 285 -20.37 7.36 13.64
CA SER A 285 -20.65 8.42 14.61
C SER A 285 -19.47 9.37 14.66
N VAL A 286 -19.76 10.67 14.64
CA VAL A 286 -18.73 11.72 14.71
C VAL A 286 -19.11 12.65 15.85
N THR A 287 -18.20 12.78 16.82
CA THR A 287 -18.37 13.64 17.98
C THR A 287 -17.31 14.73 17.94
N ALA A 288 -17.74 15.99 17.92
CA ALA A 288 -16.82 17.10 18.13
C ALA A 288 -16.41 17.15 19.61
N LEU A 289 -15.12 16.93 19.87
CA LEU A 289 -14.50 17.10 21.18
C LEU A 289 -14.33 18.60 21.48
N GLN A 290 -13.95 19.36 20.45
CA GLN A 290 -13.86 20.81 20.45
C GLN A 290 -14.35 21.35 19.10
N SER A 291 -15.04 22.49 19.09
CA SER A 291 -15.62 23.06 17.86
C SER A 291 -15.35 24.54 17.73
N LYS A 292 -15.36 25.03 16.48
CA LYS A 292 -15.25 26.46 16.11
C LYS A 292 -14.00 27.13 16.69
N LEU A 293 -12.92 26.37 16.84
CA LEU A 293 -11.66 26.89 17.32
C LEU A 293 -11.00 27.77 16.23
N PRO A 294 -10.28 28.82 16.63
CA PRO A 294 -9.38 29.49 15.70
C PRO A 294 -8.25 28.53 15.27
N PRO A 295 -7.55 28.84 14.17
CA PRO A 295 -6.29 28.20 13.84
C PRO A 295 -5.33 28.16 15.03
N PHE A 296 -4.54 27.09 15.17
CA PHE A 296 -3.53 27.03 16.21
C PHE A 296 -2.59 28.24 16.15
N PRO A 297 -2.21 28.81 17.30
CA PRO A 297 -1.29 29.94 17.34
C PRO A 297 0.05 29.53 16.72
N SER A 298 0.74 30.50 16.10
CA SER A 298 2.09 30.32 15.57
C SER A 298 3.01 31.30 16.26
N ILE A 299 4.17 30.81 16.69
CA ILE A 299 5.25 31.54 17.34
C ILE A 299 6.41 31.67 16.35
N ALA A 300 6.82 30.56 15.73
CA ALA A 300 7.94 30.52 14.80
C ALA A 300 7.79 29.32 13.85
N MET A 301 7.38 29.59 12.62
CA MET A 301 7.30 28.57 11.57
C MET A 301 8.70 28.04 11.22
N THR A 302 8.76 26.74 10.92
CA THR A 302 10.01 26.08 10.53
C THR A 302 10.55 26.63 9.20
N PRO A 303 11.86 26.88 9.06
CA PRO A 303 12.47 27.24 7.77
C PRO A 303 12.34 26.14 6.70
N ARG A 304 11.97 24.91 7.08
CA ARG A 304 11.76 23.80 6.15
C ARG A 304 10.47 23.91 5.34
N ARG A 305 9.57 24.81 5.73
CA ARG A 305 8.27 25.02 5.11
C ARG A 305 8.39 25.90 3.87
N ASP A 306 7.71 25.49 2.79
CA ASP A 306 7.85 26.06 1.45
C ASP A 306 6.51 26.21 0.72
N ASP A 307 5.49 26.69 1.42
CA ASP A 307 4.12 26.86 0.92
C ASP A 307 3.65 28.32 0.95
N ASN A 308 4.58 29.27 1.11
CA ASN A 308 4.34 30.70 1.11
C ASN A 308 3.25 31.15 2.12
N PRO A 309 3.41 30.87 3.42
CA PRO A 309 2.38 31.16 4.42
C PRO A 309 2.12 32.66 4.63
N MET A 310 2.99 33.53 4.08
CA MET A 310 2.82 34.99 4.08
C MET A 310 1.82 35.48 3.03
N ALA A 311 1.71 34.78 1.89
CA ALA A 311 0.69 35.07 0.87
C ALA A 311 -0.67 34.47 1.22
N TRP A 312 -0.68 33.36 1.96
CA TRP A 312 -1.89 32.58 2.24
C TRP A 312 -2.26 32.64 3.73
N PRO A 313 -3.26 33.45 4.12
CA PRO A 313 -3.61 33.60 5.53
C PRO A 313 -4.34 32.39 6.11
N ARG A 314 -4.35 32.27 7.45
CA ARG A 314 -5.10 31.22 8.17
C ARG A 314 -6.59 31.53 8.25
N ALA A 315 -7.27 31.51 7.11
CA ALA A 315 -8.70 31.77 7.00
C ALA A 315 -9.54 30.49 7.13
N TYR A 316 -9.43 29.79 8.26
CA TYR A 316 -10.19 28.57 8.55
C TYR A 316 -10.58 28.47 10.03
N ARG A 317 -11.48 27.53 10.36
CA ARG A 317 -11.81 27.11 11.73
C ARG A 317 -11.44 25.64 11.92
N LEU A 318 -11.09 25.31 13.15
CA LEU A 318 -10.74 23.96 13.57
C LEU A 318 -11.86 23.33 14.40
N GLU A 319 -12.02 22.02 14.22
CA GLU A 319 -12.81 21.14 15.09
C GLU A 319 -11.98 19.88 15.39
N GLU A 320 -11.92 19.48 16.66
CA GLU A 320 -11.31 18.23 17.08
C GLU A 320 -12.40 17.16 17.13
N LEU A 321 -12.16 16.01 16.50
CA LEU A 321 -13.16 14.99 16.26
C LEU A 321 -12.74 13.65 16.85
N ALA A 322 -13.68 13.01 17.54
CA ALA A 322 -13.68 11.56 17.75
C ALA A 322 -14.60 10.92 16.71
N LEU A 323 -14.04 10.02 15.91
CA LEU A 323 -14.71 9.26 14.87
C LEU A 323 -14.88 7.83 15.36
N GLN A 324 -16.06 7.26 15.16
CA GLN A 324 -16.34 5.86 15.46
C GLN A 324 -17.03 5.22 14.27
N PHE A 325 -16.46 4.12 13.78
CA PHE A 325 -17.00 3.36 12.65
C PHE A 325 -17.45 1.98 13.14
N GLU A 326 -18.70 1.66 12.89
CA GLU A 326 -19.24 0.31 13.11
C GLU A 326 -19.07 -0.51 11.83
N LEU A 327 -18.66 -1.77 11.97
CA LEU A 327 -18.47 -2.68 10.84
C LEU A 327 -18.97 -4.09 11.19
N PRO A 328 -19.34 -4.89 10.17
CA PRO A 328 -19.85 -6.24 10.38
C PRO A 328 -18.82 -7.11 11.12
N ASN A 329 -19.32 -7.88 12.09
CA ASN A 329 -18.55 -8.92 12.74
C ASN A 329 -18.74 -10.25 11.98
N PRO A 330 -17.72 -10.80 11.31
CA PRO A 330 -17.88 -12.04 10.54
C PRO A 330 -18.08 -13.29 11.41
N TYR A 331 -18.03 -13.15 12.74
CA TYR A 331 -18.09 -14.24 13.71
C TYR A 331 -19.19 -14.09 14.78
N GLY A 332 -19.99 -13.04 14.73
CA GLY A 332 -21.02 -12.75 15.73
C GLY A 332 -22.06 -11.75 15.25
N ALA A 333 -23.12 -11.56 16.03
CA ALA A 333 -24.18 -10.60 15.71
C ALA A 333 -23.80 -9.16 16.05
N ASP A 334 -23.02 -8.96 17.12
CA ASP A 334 -22.61 -7.64 17.59
C ASP A 334 -21.56 -7.04 16.64
N PRO A 335 -21.77 -5.82 16.10
CA PRO A 335 -20.79 -5.12 15.28
C PRO A 335 -19.43 -4.98 15.95
N LEU A 336 -18.37 -4.95 15.13
CA LEU A 336 -17.08 -4.47 15.58
C LEU A 336 -17.07 -2.93 15.52
N VAL A 337 -16.14 -2.33 16.25
CA VAL A 337 -15.99 -0.88 16.34
C VAL A 337 -14.55 -0.52 16.07
N ARG A 338 -14.35 0.53 15.27
CA ARG A 338 -13.06 1.17 15.05
C ARG A 338 -13.17 2.64 15.41
N ASP A 339 -12.43 3.05 16.44
CA ASP A 339 -12.29 4.44 16.83
C ASP A 339 -11.12 5.10 16.09
N ALA A 340 -11.23 6.42 15.88
CA ALA A 340 -10.16 7.25 15.35
C ALA A 340 -10.28 8.68 15.88
N HIS A 341 -9.17 9.40 15.86
CA HIS A 341 -9.07 10.80 16.26
C HIS A 341 -8.61 11.66 15.07
N ALA A 342 -9.17 12.86 14.94
CA ALA A 342 -8.85 13.74 13.82
C ALA A 342 -9.05 15.23 14.16
N TRP A 343 -8.38 16.08 13.39
CA TRP A 343 -8.68 17.52 13.31
C TRP A 343 -9.31 17.84 11.96
N LEU A 344 -10.44 18.55 11.97
CA LEU A 344 -11.12 19.06 10.79
C LEU A 344 -10.89 20.56 10.66
N ALA A 345 -10.30 20.99 9.55
CA ALA A 345 -10.19 22.40 9.18
C ALA A 345 -11.21 22.74 8.08
N ARG A 346 -12.01 23.78 8.31
CA ARG A 346 -12.99 24.28 7.35
C ARG A 346 -12.70 25.74 7.02
N PRO A 347 -12.57 26.12 5.74
CA PRO A 347 -12.34 27.50 5.36
C PRO A 347 -13.46 28.43 5.85
N VAL A 348 -13.09 29.67 6.17
CA VAL A 348 -14.03 30.72 6.57
C VAL A 348 -14.30 31.60 5.36
N THR A 349 -15.52 31.57 4.83
CA THR A 349 -15.93 32.40 3.68
C THR A 349 -17.36 32.93 3.82
N SER A 350 -17.63 34.05 3.14
CA SER A 350 -18.97 34.65 3.02
C SER A 350 -19.88 33.88 2.04
N ALA A 351 -19.30 33.16 1.08
CA ALA A 351 -19.98 32.24 0.18
C ALA A 351 -19.87 30.77 0.66
N ASN A 352 -20.81 29.91 0.29
CA ASN A 352 -20.73 28.44 0.50
C ASN A 352 -20.46 27.71 -0.84
N PRO A 353 -19.28 27.86 -1.48
CA PRO A 353 -18.94 27.06 -2.65
C PRO A 353 -18.62 25.61 -2.22
N THR A 354 -18.79 24.67 -3.14
CA THR A 354 -18.22 23.33 -3.01
C THR A 354 -16.70 23.40 -3.15
N ARG A 355 -15.95 22.68 -2.32
CA ARG A 355 -14.50 22.79 -2.11
C ARG A 355 -13.81 21.46 -2.31
N ALA A 356 -12.54 21.51 -2.73
CA ALA A 356 -11.69 20.33 -2.61
C ALA A 356 -11.50 19.95 -1.14
N ALA A 357 -11.35 18.66 -0.89
CA ALA A 357 -11.09 18.13 0.43
C ALA A 357 -9.86 17.24 0.42
N VAL A 358 -9.16 17.19 1.55
CA VAL A 358 -7.97 16.36 1.71
C VAL A 358 -8.02 15.60 3.04
N VAL A 359 -7.69 14.31 2.98
CA VAL A 359 -7.28 13.54 4.17
C VAL A 359 -5.77 13.60 4.26
N VAL A 360 -5.25 14.16 5.34
CA VAL A 360 -3.81 14.22 5.61
C VAL A 360 -3.43 13.24 6.72
N LEU A 361 -2.33 12.50 6.53
CA LEU A 361 -1.93 11.35 7.36
C LEU A 361 -0.52 11.53 7.92
N ASN A 362 -0.36 11.41 9.25
CA ASN A 362 0.93 11.62 9.91
C ASN A 362 1.88 10.43 9.72
N GLY A 363 3.17 10.70 9.86
CA GLY A 363 4.21 9.68 9.97
C GLY A 363 4.50 9.30 11.43
N HIS A 364 5.54 8.49 11.63
CA HIS A 364 6.04 8.11 12.96
C HIS A 364 6.35 9.34 13.82
N GLY A 365 6.01 9.29 15.11
CA GLY A 365 6.18 10.38 16.06
C GLY A 365 5.31 11.62 15.81
N GLY A 366 4.38 11.57 14.85
CA GLY A 366 3.46 12.67 14.54
C GLY A 366 2.03 12.42 15.03
N SER A 367 1.16 13.39 14.78
CA SER A 367 -0.28 13.33 15.03
C SER A 367 -1.07 14.21 14.06
N ALA A 368 -2.39 14.11 14.08
CA ALA A 368 -3.33 15.03 13.49
C ALA A 368 -3.08 16.47 13.96
N TYR A 369 -2.72 16.64 15.23
CA TYR A 369 -2.30 17.93 15.76
C TYR A 369 -1.02 18.44 15.08
N SER A 370 0.03 17.61 14.96
CA SER A 370 1.26 17.98 14.25
C SER A 370 0.99 18.45 12.82
N MET A 371 0.06 17.80 12.13
CA MET A 371 -0.27 18.17 10.75
C MET A 371 -0.97 19.52 10.61
N MET A 372 -1.73 19.91 11.64
CA MET A 372 -2.43 21.20 11.70
C MET A 372 -1.62 22.29 12.42
N ASN A 373 -0.51 21.94 13.07
CA ASN A 373 0.35 22.86 13.78
C ASN A 373 1.29 23.60 12.78
N PRO A 374 1.16 24.93 12.64
CA PRO A 374 1.98 25.69 11.69
C PRO A 374 3.48 25.70 12.02
N ASP A 375 3.84 25.44 13.27
CA ASP A 375 5.21 25.47 13.76
C ASP A 375 5.84 24.07 13.84
N ASP A 376 5.10 23.02 13.46
CA ASP A 376 5.63 21.66 13.46
C ASP A 376 6.81 21.54 12.47
N PRO A 377 7.92 20.91 12.85
CA PRO A 377 9.12 20.89 12.03
C PRO A 377 9.01 20.04 10.74
N GLY A 378 8.01 19.16 10.62
CA GLY A 378 7.92 18.21 9.50
C GLY A 378 6.52 17.90 8.97
N TYR A 379 5.45 18.09 9.75
CA TYR A 379 4.11 17.61 9.39
C TYR A 379 3.10 18.69 8.97
N TRP A 380 3.43 19.97 9.10
CA TRP A 380 2.61 21.17 8.86
C TRP A 380 1.75 21.23 7.58
N TYR A 381 1.83 20.27 6.66
CA TYR A 381 1.13 20.26 5.37
C TYR A 381 -0.39 20.27 5.48
N GLY A 382 -1.00 19.72 6.54
CA GLY A 382 -2.44 19.85 6.78
C GLY A 382 -2.86 21.31 6.95
N GLU A 383 -2.07 22.06 7.70
CA GLU A 383 -2.21 23.51 7.88
C GLU A 383 -2.04 24.27 6.55
N ALA A 384 -1.07 23.86 5.70
CA ALA A 384 -0.87 24.44 4.37
C ALA A 384 -2.08 24.23 3.45
N PHE A 385 -2.63 23.01 3.37
CA PHE A 385 -3.86 22.76 2.61
C PHE A 385 -5.03 23.61 3.10
N ALA A 386 -5.18 23.80 4.42
CA ALA A 386 -6.27 24.60 4.98
C ALA A 386 -6.17 26.09 4.56
N ARG A 387 -4.95 26.64 4.48
CA ARG A 387 -4.71 28.01 3.97
C ARG A 387 -5.06 28.19 2.49
N GLN A 388 -4.99 27.12 1.72
CA GLN A 388 -5.35 27.11 0.29
C GLN A 388 -6.86 26.93 0.05
N GLY A 389 -7.67 26.86 1.11
CA GLY A 389 -9.12 26.78 1.01
C GLY A 389 -9.69 25.37 0.86
N TYR A 390 -8.89 24.34 1.16
CA TYR A 390 -9.36 22.95 1.24
C TYR A 390 -10.11 22.70 2.55
N VAL A 391 -11.08 21.78 2.50
CA VAL A 391 -11.57 21.11 3.72
C VAL A 391 -10.56 20.03 4.10
N VAL A 392 -9.90 20.17 5.25
CA VAL A 392 -8.81 19.27 5.65
C VAL A 392 -9.29 18.39 6.79
N LEU A 393 -9.16 17.07 6.64
CA LEU A 393 -9.27 16.12 7.75
C LEU A 393 -7.88 15.53 8.04
N ALA A 394 -7.22 16.05 9.06
CA ALA A 394 -5.98 15.50 9.59
C ALA A 394 -6.32 14.32 10.50
N LEU A 395 -5.97 13.11 10.08
CA LEU A 395 -6.35 11.87 10.75
C LEU A 395 -5.14 11.26 11.45
N ASP A 396 -5.32 10.87 12.71
CA ASP A 396 -4.30 10.10 13.42
C ASP A 396 -4.15 8.71 12.80
N VAL A 397 -2.92 8.41 12.43
CA VAL A 397 -2.43 7.09 12.08
C VAL A 397 -1.40 6.69 13.14
N SER A 398 -1.56 5.48 13.67
CA SER A 398 -0.81 5.03 14.85
C SER A 398 -0.45 3.54 14.77
N HIS A 399 0.18 3.05 15.83
CA HIS A 399 0.50 1.65 16.03
C HIS A 399 -0.53 0.92 16.89
N ARG A 400 -0.62 -0.40 16.74
CA ARG A 400 -1.54 -1.25 17.51
C ARG A 400 -1.36 -1.19 19.02
N THR A 401 -0.12 -1.06 19.48
CA THR A 401 0.24 -1.24 20.89
C THR A 401 0.69 0.03 21.59
N TYR A 402 0.96 1.10 20.85
CA TYR A 402 1.39 2.39 21.39
C TYR A 402 0.97 3.53 20.47
N GLY A 403 0.90 4.74 21.03
CA GLY A 403 0.63 5.96 20.28
C GLY A 403 1.92 6.73 20.00
N ASP A 404 2.04 7.29 18.80
CA ASP A 404 3.19 8.10 18.41
C ASP A 404 3.24 9.46 19.13
N ASP A 405 2.08 10.03 19.47
CA ASP A 405 1.96 11.30 20.19
C ASP A 405 0.69 11.34 21.07
N PRO A 406 0.66 10.56 22.17
CA PRO A 406 -0.52 10.45 23.02
C PRO A 406 -0.93 11.77 23.69
N ALA A 407 0.01 12.71 23.82
CA ALA A 407 -0.24 14.03 24.42
C ALA A 407 -1.19 14.89 23.56
N HIS A 408 -1.28 14.61 22.27
CA HIS A 408 -2.14 15.31 21.32
C HIS A 408 -3.14 14.39 20.61
N GLY A 409 -3.51 13.29 21.27
CA GLY A 409 -4.60 12.41 20.83
C GLY A 409 -4.17 11.17 20.02
N ASN A 410 -2.94 11.15 19.48
CA ASN A 410 -2.46 9.99 18.72
C ASN A 410 -2.03 8.85 19.66
N VAL A 411 -3.03 8.10 20.13
CA VAL A 411 -2.90 6.96 21.06
C VAL A 411 -2.76 5.64 20.32
N ALA A 412 -2.63 4.53 21.05
CA ALA A 412 -2.61 3.20 20.44
C ALA A 412 -3.91 2.91 19.67
N HIS A 413 -3.79 2.32 18.50
CA HIS A 413 -4.88 1.96 17.59
C HIS A 413 -5.10 0.44 17.61
N PRO A 414 -5.78 -0.12 18.63
CA PRO A 414 -5.85 -1.57 18.83
C PRO A 414 -6.41 -2.29 17.60
N PRO A 415 -6.00 -3.55 17.39
CA PRO A 415 -6.35 -4.29 16.20
C PRO A 415 -7.87 -4.55 16.12
N ILE A 416 -8.42 -4.55 14.91
CA ILE A 416 -9.84 -4.84 14.65
C ILE A 416 -10.05 -6.35 14.80
N ALA A 417 -10.60 -6.78 15.93
CA ALA A 417 -10.79 -8.19 16.23
C ALA A 417 -12.13 -8.47 16.90
N ALA A 418 -12.73 -9.62 16.57
CA ALA A 418 -13.89 -10.11 17.29
C ALA A 418 -13.48 -10.58 18.70
N PRO A 419 -14.36 -10.44 19.72
CA PRO A 419 -14.05 -10.86 21.09
C PRO A 419 -13.55 -12.31 21.17
N GLY A 420 -12.39 -12.51 21.81
CA GLY A 420 -11.78 -13.83 22.01
C GLY A 420 -11.02 -14.39 20.80
N LEU A 421 -10.86 -13.62 19.72
CA LEU A 421 -10.08 -13.98 18.54
C LEU A 421 -8.95 -12.98 18.29
N GLY A 422 -7.87 -13.42 17.64
CA GLY A 422 -6.89 -12.49 17.04
C GLY A 422 -7.50 -11.73 15.86
N THR A 423 -6.88 -10.63 15.42
CA THR A 423 -7.32 -9.89 14.23
C THR A 423 -7.17 -10.70 12.94
N ASP A 424 -8.00 -10.43 11.93
CA ASP A 424 -7.81 -10.91 10.55
C ASP A 424 -7.19 -9.86 9.63
N TRP A 425 -6.94 -8.67 10.18
CA TRP A 425 -6.44 -7.52 9.47
C TRP A 425 -4.93 -7.43 9.57
N GLU A 426 -4.31 -6.84 8.56
CA GLU A 426 -2.95 -6.32 8.66
C GLU A 426 -3.00 -4.88 9.15
N GLU A 427 -1.96 -4.41 9.83
CA GLU A 427 -1.94 -3.09 10.47
C GLU A 427 -2.15 -1.96 9.43
N ASP A 428 -1.49 -2.06 8.28
CA ASP A 428 -1.68 -1.12 7.18
C ASP A 428 -3.10 -1.17 6.59
N GLY A 429 -3.72 -2.35 6.59
CA GLY A 429 -5.11 -2.52 6.20
C GLY A 429 -6.06 -1.77 7.15
N GLU A 430 -5.81 -1.82 8.45
CA GLU A 430 -6.60 -1.09 9.46
C GLU A 430 -6.45 0.42 9.29
N ARG A 431 -5.22 0.91 9.06
CA ARG A 431 -4.92 2.33 8.83
C ARG A 431 -5.59 2.85 7.57
N ALA A 432 -5.38 2.17 6.45
CA ALA A 432 -5.96 2.56 5.17
C ALA A 432 -7.50 2.47 5.19
N TRP A 433 -8.07 1.41 5.78
CA TRP A 433 -9.53 1.33 5.92
C TRP A 433 -10.08 2.48 6.76
N THR A 434 -9.43 2.81 7.90
CA THR A 434 -9.83 3.96 8.74
C THR A 434 -9.79 5.28 7.94
N ALA A 435 -8.74 5.51 7.15
CA ALA A 435 -8.63 6.68 6.28
C ALA A 435 -9.70 6.72 5.18
N MET A 436 -10.03 5.58 4.57
CA MET A 436 -11.14 5.49 3.61
C MET A 436 -12.50 5.79 4.25
N ARG A 437 -12.70 5.41 5.53
CA ARG A 437 -13.90 5.81 6.29
C ARG A 437 -13.91 7.29 6.64
N ALA A 438 -12.73 7.88 6.85
CA ALA A 438 -12.57 9.32 7.03
C ALA A 438 -13.00 10.10 5.76
N ILE A 439 -12.76 9.54 4.57
CA ILE A 439 -13.32 10.05 3.30
C ILE A 439 -14.85 9.93 3.30
N ASP A 440 -15.43 8.82 3.79
CA ASP A 440 -16.89 8.70 3.89
C ASP A 440 -17.49 9.85 4.72
N TYR A 441 -16.82 10.25 5.82
CA TYR A 441 -17.23 11.42 6.61
C TYR A 441 -17.13 12.73 5.82
N LEU A 442 -16.00 13.00 5.16
CA LEU A 442 -15.84 14.21 4.35
C LEU A 442 -16.94 14.35 3.30
N LEU A 443 -17.32 13.25 2.66
CA LEU A 443 -18.39 13.22 1.65
C LEU A 443 -19.79 13.46 2.22
N THR A 444 -19.97 13.46 3.54
CA THR A 444 -21.22 13.91 4.17
C THR A 444 -21.32 15.43 4.33
N LEU A 445 -20.19 16.15 4.23
CA LEU A 445 -20.15 17.60 4.39
C LEU A 445 -20.66 18.27 3.10
N PRO A 446 -21.67 19.15 3.18
CA PRO A 446 -22.32 19.72 2.00
C PRO A 446 -21.40 20.62 1.17
N GLU A 447 -20.34 21.16 1.77
CA GLU A 447 -19.34 21.97 1.07
C GLU A 447 -18.22 21.15 0.42
N VAL A 448 -18.18 19.83 0.53
CA VAL A 448 -17.14 19.00 -0.10
C VAL A 448 -17.56 18.60 -1.51
N ASP A 449 -16.69 18.88 -2.49
CA ASP A 449 -16.83 18.41 -3.86
C ASP A 449 -16.33 16.95 -3.97
N PRO A 450 -17.21 15.97 -4.22
CA PRO A 450 -16.84 14.56 -4.28
C PRO A 450 -15.86 14.23 -5.42
N SER A 451 -15.69 15.12 -6.40
CA SER A 451 -14.73 14.93 -7.50
C SER A 451 -13.32 15.43 -7.19
N LYS A 452 -13.11 16.07 -6.03
CA LYS A 452 -11.86 16.74 -5.65
C LYS A 452 -11.35 16.28 -4.28
N ILE A 453 -11.22 14.96 -4.12
CA ILE A 453 -10.70 14.34 -2.90
C ILE A 453 -9.21 14.06 -3.08
N VAL A 454 -8.40 14.56 -2.15
CA VAL A 454 -6.96 14.30 -2.08
C VAL A 454 -6.66 13.41 -0.88
N VAL A 455 -5.67 12.54 -1.00
CA VAL A 455 -5.00 11.94 0.16
C VAL A 455 -3.52 12.28 0.11
N ALA A 456 -2.96 12.70 1.24
CA ALA A 456 -1.57 13.11 1.33
C ALA A 456 -0.94 12.66 2.66
N GLY A 457 0.35 12.35 2.64
CA GLY A 457 1.07 12.05 3.87
C GLY A 457 2.58 11.95 3.68
N LEU A 458 3.28 11.97 4.81
CA LEU A 458 4.75 11.87 4.90
C LEU A 458 5.16 10.62 5.69
N SER A 459 6.18 9.88 5.23
CA SER A 459 6.71 8.69 5.92
C SER A 459 5.66 7.57 6.03
N MET A 460 5.33 7.07 7.23
CA MET A 460 4.17 6.18 7.44
C MET A 460 2.86 6.81 6.94
N GLY A 461 2.73 8.13 6.95
CA GLY A 461 1.60 8.81 6.31
C GLY A 461 1.60 8.66 4.79
N GLY A 462 2.78 8.67 4.17
CA GLY A 462 2.97 8.42 2.74
C GLY A 462 2.68 6.96 2.38
N GLU A 463 3.11 6.03 3.22
CA GLU A 463 2.74 4.60 3.14
C GLU A 463 1.22 4.43 3.08
N VAL A 464 0.50 4.93 4.10
CA VAL A 464 -0.95 4.80 4.16
C VAL A 464 -1.62 5.57 3.02
N ALA A 465 -1.12 6.75 2.64
CA ALA A 465 -1.64 7.50 1.48
C ALA A 465 -1.52 6.70 0.17
N SER A 466 -0.41 5.97 -0.03
CA SER A 466 -0.23 5.12 -1.21
C SER A 466 -1.25 3.99 -1.27
N ILE A 467 -1.57 3.37 -0.12
CA ILE A 467 -2.55 2.29 -0.01
C ILE A 467 -3.97 2.84 -0.19
N VAL A 468 -4.30 3.98 0.44
CA VAL A 468 -5.62 4.62 0.29
C VAL A 468 -5.84 5.04 -1.16
N GLY A 469 -4.85 5.69 -1.78
CA GLY A 469 -4.89 6.05 -3.19
C GLY A 469 -5.10 4.83 -4.08
N ALA A 470 -4.43 3.71 -3.80
CA ALA A 470 -4.58 2.47 -4.54
C ALA A 470 -5.95 1.80 -4.36
N MET A 471 -6.52 1.84 -3.16
CA MET A 471 -7.71 1.07 -2.77
C MET A 471 -9.03 1.83 -2.90
N ASP A 472 -9.01 3.16 -2.85
CA ASP A 472 -10.19 4.01 -2.92
C ASP A 472 -10.21 4.83 -4.21
N GLU A 473 -11.03 4.41 -5.16
CA GLU A 473 -11.11 5.03 -6.49
C GLU A 473 -11.78 6.41 -6.47
N ARG A 474 -12.33 6.87 -5.32
CA ARG A 474 -12.88 8.22 -5.15
C ARG A 474 -11.79 9.29 -4.96
N VAL A 475 -10.58 8.88 -4.57
CA VAL A 475 -9.43 9.79 -4.39
C VAL A 475 -8.97 10.29 -5.75
N ALA A 476 -9.14 11.57 -6.05
CA ALA A 476 -8.77 12.18 -7.32
C ALA A 476 -7.26 12.46 -7.46
N ALA A 477 -6.57 12.70 -6.34
CA ALA A 477 -5.12 12.85 -6.31
C ALA A 477 -4.49 12.24 -5.05
N THR A 478 -3.30 11.65 -5.21
CA THR A 478 -2.54 11.02 -4.13
C THR A 478 -1.14 11.62 -4.05
N ILE A 479 -0.75 12.09 -2.87
CA ILE A 479 0.57 12.66 -2.62
C ILE A 479 1.31 11.79 -1.59
N VAL A 480 2.33 11.09 -2.06
CA VAL A 480 3.14 10.16 -1.28
C VAL A 480 4.49 10.81 -1.04
N ALA A 481 4.68 11.46 0.12
CA ALA A 481 5.94 12.11 0.44
C ALA A 481 6.84 11.23 1.31
N GLY A 482 8.12 11.15 0.98
CA GLY A 482 9.11 10.41 1.75
C GLY A 482 8.68 8.97 2.00
N TYR A 483 8.11 8.29 0.99
CA TYR A 483 7.81 6.86 1.02
C TYR A 483 7.71 6.30 -0.41
N SER A 484 8.80 5.75 -0.93
CA SER A 484 8.77 4.89 -2.11
C SER A 484 9.83 3.79 -2.02
N PRO A 485 9.95 3.10 -0.86
CA PRO A 485 10.99 2.12 -0.66
C PRO A 485 10.82 0.89 -1.57
N ASP A 486 11.93 0.22 -1.86
CA ASP A 486 11.90 -1.17 -2.31
C ASP A 486 11.71 -2.07 -1.09
N LEU A 487 10.63 -2.87 -1.05
CA LEU A 487 10.29 -3.69 0.12
C LEU A 487 11.40 -4.67 0.50
N ALA A 488 12.17 -5.15 -0.49
CA ALA A 488 13.27 -6.07 -0.24
C ALA A 488 14.47 -5.35 0.42
N VAL A 489 14.66 -4.06 0.16
CA VAL A 489 15.70 -3.24 0.80
C VAL A 489 15.33 -2.95 2.25
N ILE A 490 14.12 -2.44 2.53
CA ILE A 490 13.73 -2.03 3.90
C ILE A 490 13.67 -3.20 4.88
N ARG A 491 13.39 -4.42 4.37
CA ARG A 491 13.52 -5.67 5.14
C ARG A 491 14.87 -5.85 5.81
N HIS A 492 15.94 -5.31 5.22
CA HIS A 492 17.31 -5.50 5.66
C HIS A 492 17.98 -4.20 6.12
N ARG A 493 17.19 -3.17 6.44
CA ARG A 493 17.66 -1.83 6.80
C ARG A 493 17.33 -1.39 8.23
N ASP A 494 16.86 -2.29 9.08
CA ASP A 494 16.44 -1.98 10.46
C ASP A 494 15.37 -0.86 10.53
N ASN A 495 14.54 -0.74 9.49
CA ASN A 495 13.38 0.16 9.51
C ASN A 495 12.34 -0.35 10.53
N HIS A 496 11.48 0.56 11.01
CA HIS A 496 10.37 0.18 11.87
C HIS A 496 9.46 -0.85 11.15
N PRO A 497 9.10 -1.99 11.77
CA PRO A 497 8.52 -3.13 11.06
C PRO A 497 7.00 -3.03 10.79
N CYS A 498 6.38 -1.86 10.93
CA CYS A 498 4.91 -1.73 10.84
C CYS A 498 4.34 -1.96 9.43
N TRP A 499 5.19 -1.99 8.41
CA TRP A 499 4.84 -2.35 7.03
C TRP A 499 4.73 -3.88 6.84
N GLU A 500 5.24 -4.67 7.80
CA GLU A 500 5.21 -6.12 7.73
C GLU A 500 3.81 -6.65 8.01
N TRP A 501 3.37 -7.61 7.20
CA TRP A 501 2.12 -8.31 7.46
C TRP A 501 2.34 -9.40 8.51
N HIS A 502 1.39 -9.53 9.44
CA HIS A 502 1.40 -10.48 10.53
C HIS A 502 0.97 -11.89 10.11
N HIS A 503 0.03 -12.00 9.16
CA HIS A 503 -0.53 -13.30 8.76
C HIS A 503 -0.03 -13.79 7.39
N SER A 504 0.94 -13.07 6.81
CA SER A 504 1.45 -13.28 5.45
C SER A 504 2.78 -12.54 5.28
N THR A 505 3.53 -12.80 4.20
CA THR A 505 4.74 -12.06 3.86
C THR A 505 4.46 -11.13 2.69
N ILE A 506 4.35 -9.82 2.91
CA ILE A 506 3.99 -8.84 1.86
C ILE A 506 4.85 -8.98 0.59
N THR A 507 6.16 -9.19 0.71
CA THR A 507 7.07 -9.33 -0.45
C THR A 507 6.83 -10.59 -1.29
N GLU A 508 6.10 -11.58 -0.76
CA GLU A 508 5.65 -12.73 -1.54
C GLU A 508 4.53 -12.32 -2.52
N TYR A 509 3.74 -11.30 -2.18
CA TYR A 509 2.54 -10.91 -2.92
C TYR A 509 2.74 -9.69 -3.81
N LEU A 510 3.41 -8.63 -3.34
CA LEU A 510 3.50 -7.35 -4.06
C LEU A 510 4.78 -6.57 -3.75
N GLU A 511 4.98 -5.50 -4.50
CA GLU A 511 5.96 -4.42 -4.29
C GLU A 511 5.25 -3.06 -4.13
N ILE A 512 5.90 -2.04 -3.55
CA ILE A 512 5.30 -0.68 -3.44
C ILE A 512 4.90 -0.12 -4.81
N SER A 513 5.64 -0.45 -5.86
CA SER A 513 5.31 -0.04 -7.23
C SER A 513 3.92 -0.52 -7.69
N ASP A 514 3.41 -1.63 -7.14
CA ASP A 514 2.06 -2.11 -7.45
C ASP A 514 0.98 -1.18 -6.86
N TYR A 515 1.17 -0.66 -5.64
CA TYR A 515 0.28 0.38 -5.09
C TYR A 515 0.31 1.66 -5.93
N LEU A 516 1.49 2.11 -6.35
CA LEU A 516 1.63 3.28 -7.22
C LEU A 516 0.92 3.06 -8.58
N ALA A 517 1.01 1.86 -9.14
CA ALA A 517 0.34 1.47 -10.37
C ALA A 517 -1.19 1.34 -10.23
N LEU A 518 -1.70 0.99 -9.05
CA LEU A 518 -3.15 0.96 -8.75
C LEU A 518 -3.80 2.36 -8.71
N VAL A 519 -3.01 3.44 -8.55
CA VAL A 519 -3.53 4.81 -8.57
C VAL A 519 -3.94 5.23 -9.98
N ALA A 520 -3.25 4.73 -11.02
CA ALA A 520 -3.52 5.07 -12.42
C ALA A 520 -5.02 4.92 -12.77
N PRO A 521 -5.61 5.84 -13.56
CA PRO A 521 -4.97 7.00 -14.22
C PRO A 521 -4.91 8.28 -13.36
N ARG A 522 -5.29 8.20 -12.09
CA ARG A 522 -5.45 9.38 -11.23
C ARG A 522 -4.09 10.01 -10.91
N LEU A 523 -4.10 11.30 -10.57
CA LEU A 523 -2.88 12.04 -10.28
C LEU A 523 -2.15 11.42 -9.09
N LEU A 524 -0.90 11.02 -9.31
CA LEU A 524 0.00 10.51 -8.29
C LEU A 524 1.27 11.37 -8.25
N VAL A 525 1.56 11.95 -7.11
CA VAL A 525 2.82 12.66 -6.84
C VAL A 525 3.61 11.86 -5.81
N VAL A 526 4.75 11.30 -6.20
CA VAL A 526 5.70 10.66 -5.29
C VAL A 526 6.83 11.65 -5.01
N GLN A 527 6.97 12.10 -3.76
CA GLN A 527 8.03 13.03 -3.37
C GLN A 527 9.20 12.28 -2.74
N THR A 528 10.39 12.49 -3.30
CA THR A 528 11.64 11.91 -2.83
C THR A 528 12.63 13.00 -2.50
N GLY A 529 13.17 12.95 -1.28
CA GLY A 529 14.31 13.78 -0.89
C GLY A 529 15.60 13.23 -1.46
N ALA A 530 16.34 14.03 -2.23
CA ALA A 530 17.58 13.62 -2.89
C ALA A 530 18.67 13.16 -1.91
N ILE A 531 18.58 13.59 -0.64
CA ILE A 531 19.51 13.19 0.42
C ILE A 531 18.84 12.42 1.56
N ASP A 532 17.64 11.87 1.34
CA ASP A 532 16.90 11.11 2.35
C ASP A 532 17.44 9.67 2.50
N PRO A 533 18.14 9.32 3.60
CA PRO A 533 18.69 7.99 3.77
C PRO A 533 17.73 7.04 4.50
N VAL A 534 16.47 7.41 4.77
CA VAL A 534 15.59 6.64 5.67
C VAL A 534 15.41 5.20 5.17
N PHE A 535 15.15 5.00 3.88
CA PHE A 535 14.85 3.67 3.32
C PHE A 535 15.96 3.06 2.47
N SER A 536 16.97 3.82 2.09
CA SER A 536 18.10 3.30 1.32
C SER A 536 19.41 3.98 1.67
N GLY A 537 20.47 3.17 1.70
CA GLY A 537 21.84 3.56 2.05
C GLY A 537 22.67 3.83 0.81
N PHE A 538 22.05 3.61 -0.34
CA PHE A 538 22.59 3.92 -1.65
C PHE A 538 23.11 5.34 -1.69
N GLN A 539 24.14 5.55 -2.49
CA GLN A 539 24.69 6.88 -2.72
C GLN A 539 24.62 7.18 -4.22
N PRO A 540 23.70 8.04 -4.66
CA PRO A 540 22.71 8.79 -3.86
C PRO A 540 21.49 7.92 -3.45
N PRO A 541 20.81 8.21 -2.31
CA PRO A 541 19.76 7.35 -1.78
C PRO A 541 18.50 7.32 -2.65
N PHE A 542 18.18 8.43 -3.33
CA PHE A 542 17.03 8.51 -4.24
C PHE A 542 17.10 7.51 -5.41
N ALA A 543 18.27 6.92 -5.68
CA ALA A 543 18.43 5.94 -6.75
C ALA A 543 17.56 4.70 -6.52
N SER A 544 17.30 4.33 -5.26
CA SER A 544 16.39 3.24 -4.92
C SER A 544 14.93 3.63 -5.23
N ASP A 545 14.52 4.83 -4.83
CA ASP A 545 13.17 5.36 -5.12
C ASP A 545 12.91 5.48 -6.63
N LYS A 546 13.88 5.95 -7.42
CA LYS A 546 13.75 6.01 -8.90
C LYS A 546 13.48 4.63 -9.49
N GLN A 547 14.08 3.56 -8.94
CA GLN A 547 13.83 2.20 -9.41
C GLN A 547 12.40 1.75 -9.12
N VAL A 548 11.89 2.04 -7.92
CA VAL A 548 10.51 1.72 -7.53
C VAL A 548 9.51 2.49 -8.39
N VAL A 549 9.72 3.80 -8.53
CA VAL A 549 8.83 4.67 -9.32
C VAL A 549 8.81 4.25 -10.80
N ARG A 550 9.96 3.90 -11.39
CA ARG A 550 10.02 3.36 -12.76
C ARG A 550 9.09 2.16 -12.95
N ARG A 551 8.99 1.27 -11.96
CA ARG A 551 8.12 0.07 -12.03
C ARG A 551 6.62 0.40 -11.98
N GLY A 552 6.24 1.57 -11.46
CA GLY A 552 4.85 2.05 -11.44
C GLY A 552 4.39 2.74 -12.75
N LEU A 553 5.33 3.32 -13.51
CA LEU A 553 5.04 4.09 -14.73
C LEU A 553 4.26 3.35 -15.83
N PRO A 554 4.46 2.04 -16.08
CA PRO A 554 3.74 1.33 -17.14
C PRO A 554 2.22 1.39 -17.01
N ALA A 555 1.67 1.42 -15.80
CA ALA A 555 0.22 1.50 -15.58
C ALA A 555 -0.35 2.87 -15.93
N HIS A 556 0.33 3.93 -15.51
CA HIS A 556 -0.04 5.30 -15.81
C HIS A 556 0.05 5.58 -17.31
N SER A 557 1.13 5.13 -17.95
CA SER A 557 1.30 5.27 -19.41
C SER A 557 0.19 4.57 -20.20
N ALA A 558 -0.30 3.43 -19.72
CA ALA A 558 -1.36 2.67 -20.38
C ALA A 558 -2.71 3.37 -20.34
N LEU A 559 -3.02 3.97 -19.20
CA LEU A 559 -4.33 4.51 -18.88
C LEU A 559 -4.42 6.03 -19.11
N ASP A 560 -3.40 6.64 -19.72
CA ASP A 560 -3.27 8.09 -19.87
C ASP A 560 -3.31 8.83 -18.51
N GLY A 561 -2.63 8.25 -17.52
CA GLY A 561 -2.53 8.75 -16.16
C GLY A 561 -1.30 9.64 -15.92
N THR A 562 -1.31 10.35 -14.81
CA THR A 562 -0.21 11.26 -14.43
C THR A 562 0.49 10.75 -13.16
N LEU A 563 1.70 10.22 -13.33
CA LEU A 563 2.64 9.95 -12.23
C LEU A 563 3.79 10.96 -12.31
N LEU A 564 3.95 11.75 -11.25
CA LEU A 564 5.07 12.68 -11.09
C LEU A 564 6.00 12.20 -9.97
N HIS A 565 7.25 11.93 -10.33
CA HIS A 565 8.31 11.74 -9.33
C HIS A 565 8.92 13.10 -8.99
N HIS A 566 8.44 13.71 -7.91
CA HIS A 566 8.99 14.96 -7.43
C HIS A 566 10.30 14.72 -6.65
N LEU A 567 11.44 14.89 -7.33
CA LEU A 567 12.77 14.80 -6.71
C LEU A 567 13.20 16.19 -6.22
N HIS A 568 13.18 16.40 -4.90
CA HIS A 568 13.56 17.66 -4.26
C HIS A 568 14.91 17.54 -3.54
N ASP A 569 15.56 18.66 -3.25
CA ASP A 569 16.94 18.74 -2.74
C ASP A 569 17.08 18.50 -1.23
N SER A 570 15.96 18.38 -0.51
CA SER A 570 15.96 18.12 0.94
C SER A 570 16.11 16.64 1.31
N GLY A 571 16.18 16.35 2.61
CA GLY A 571 16.02 15.00 3.17
C GLY A 571 14.55 14.60 3.33
N HIS A 572 14.26 13.75 4.32
CA HIS A 572 12.92 13.23 4.65
C HIS A 572 11.93 14.34 5.01
N ALA A 573 11.19 14.85 4.03
CA ALA A 573 10.30 16.01 4.19
C ALA A 573 9.18 16.02 3.15
N PHE A 574 8.06 16.62 3.51
CA PHE A 574 7.00 17.01 2.58
C PHE A 574 7.36 18.37 1.95
N ARG A 575 7.14 18.53 0.65
CA ARG A 575 7.45 19.78 -0.09
C ARG A 575 6.26 20.26 -0.90
N VAL A 576 5.97 21.55 -0.84
CA VAL A 576 4.98 22.21 -1.70
C VAL A 576 5.65 22.82 -2.94
N GLY A 577 6.88 23.33 -2.80
CA GLY A 577 7.62 23.95 -3.89
C GLY A 577 7.28 25.42 -4.14
N ASP A 578 6.73 26.14 -3.17
CA ASP A 578 6.49 27.60 -3.22
C ASP A 578 7.51 28.37 -2.34
N ILE A 579 7.31 29.67 -2.12
CA ILE A 579 8.23 30.52 -1.36
C ILE A 579 8.37 30.02 0.09
N ALA A 580 9.62 29.85 0.52
CA ALA A 580 9.98 29.46 1.88
C ALA A 580 9.64 30.57 2.89
N VAL A 581 9.56 30.20 4.17
CA VAL A 581 9.23 31.13 5.27
C VAL A 581 10.17 32.33 5.34
N ASP A 582 11.45 32.16 4.98
CA ASP A 582 12.46 33.22 4.95
C ASP A 582 12.44 34.08 3.66
N GLY A 583 11.49 33.81 2.75
CA GLY A 583 11.34 34.50 1.48
C GLY A 583 12.18 33.93 0.34
N ALA A 584 12.95 32.84 0.56
CA ALA A 584 13.67 32.19 -0.53
C ALA A 584 12.69 31.51 -1.50
N PRO A 585 12.82 31.70 -2.82
CA PRO A 585 11.99 30.99 -3.79
C PRO A 585 12.32 29.50 -3.76
N ALA A 586 11.32 28.62 -3.64
CA ALA A 586 11.52 27.21 -3.93
C ALA A 586 11.35 26.96 -5.44
N PRO A 587 12.00 25.91 -5.98
CA PRO A 587 12.04 25.67 -7.42
C PRO A 587 10.75 25.05 -8.01
N GLY A 588 9.62 25.03 -7.27
CA GLY A 588 8.41 24.34 -7.72
C GLY A 588 8.55 22.82 -7.68
N ILE A 589 7.57 22.15 -8.30
CA ILE A 589 7.67 20.73 -8.61
C ILE A 589 8.74 20.52 -9.67
N ARG A 590 9.66 19.61 -9.35
CA ARG A 590 10.76 19.17 -10.20
C ARG A 590 10.65 17.67 -10.44
N THR A 591 10.62 17.24 -11.70
CA THR A 591 10.57 15.83 -12.07
C THR A 591 11.92 15.37 -12.59
N ALA A 592 12.33 14.13 -12.33
CA ALA A 592 13.55 13.59 -12.94
C ALA A 592 13.47 13.71 -14.47
N THR A 593 14.60 14.00 -15.11
CA THR A 593 14.68 14.13 -16.59
C THR A 593 14.69 12.77 -17.28
N ILE A 594 15.26 11.76 -16.61
CA ILE A 594 15.43 10.40 -17.11
C ILE A 594 14.89 9.43 -16.06
N PHE A 595 14.02 8.52 -16.49
CA PHE A 595 13.33 7.51 -15.67
C PHE A 595 13.67 6.07 -16.03
N GLU A 596 14.41 5.87 -17.12
CA GLU A 596 14.74 4.55 -17.66
C GLU A 596 16.08 4.62 -18.43
N PRO A 597 16.71 3.47 -18.71
CA PRO A 597 17.94 3.41 -19.51
C PRO A 597 17.82 4.14 -20.85
N THR A 598 18.81 4.98 -21.18
CA THR A 598 18.85 5.66 -22.49
C THR A 598 19.45 4.79 -23.60
N PHE A 599 20.21 3.78 -23.21
CA PHE A 599 20.72 2.70 -24.07
C PHE A 599 20.66 1.36 -23.31
N PRO A 600 20.67 0.21 -24.00
CA PRO A 600 20.58 -1.09 -23.34
C PRO A 600 21.66 -1.27 -22.26
N LEU A 601 21.23 -1.77 -21.09
CA LEU A 601 22.06 -2.06 -19.91
C LEU A 601 22.60 -0.82 -19.16
N ASP A 602 22.23 0.40 -19.58
CA ASP A 602 22.58 1.63 -18.89
C ASP A 602 22.05 1.66 -17.45
N LEU A 603 22.89 2.11 -16.53
CA LEU A 603 22.56 2.27 -15.11
C LEU A 603 22.54 3.74 -14.66
N ASP A 604 23.09 4.66 -15.47
CA ASP A 604 23.33 6.05 -15.07
C ASP A 604 22.01 6.78 -14.76
N TRP A 605 20.93 6.40 -15.44
CA TRP A 605 19.58 6.92 -15.18
C TRP A 605 19.16 6.79 -13.71
N GLN A 606 19.67 5.81 -12.96
CA GLN A 606 19.28 5.59 -11.56
C GLN A 606 19.89 6.62 -10.63
N VAL A 607 21.10 7.07 -10.93
CA VAL A 607 21.87 8.01 -10.09
C VAL A 607 21.84 9.44 -10.64
N ASP A 608 21.23 9.66 -11.80
CA ASP A 608 21.05 10.98 -12.38
C ASP A 608 20.05 11.81 -11.56
N ALA A 609 20.57 12.88 -10.94
CA ALA A 609 19.84 13.87 -10.16
C ALA A 609 19.24 15.01 -11.00
N GLN A 610 19.47 15.03 -12.33
CA GLN A 610 18.93 16.07 -13.20
C GLN A 610 17.41 16.03 -13.20
N THR A 611 16.82 17.20 -12.99
CA THR A 611 15.37 17.39 -12.94
C THR A 611 14.96 18.59 -13.79
N THR A 612 13.75 18.52 -14.33
CA THR A 612 13.08 19.62 -15.01
C THR A 612 12.04 20.23 -14.08
N ALA A 613 12.04 21.55 -13.94
CA ALA A 613 11.00 22.25 -13.20
C ALA A 613 9.72 22.34 -14.05
N LEU A 614 8.57 22.05 -13.45
CA LEU A 614 7.26 22.23 -14.10
C LEU A 614 6.80 23.69 -14.10
N GLY A 615 7.47 24.55 -13.34
CA GLY A 615 7.11 25.96 -13.20
C GLY A 615 5.83 26.18 -12.38
N MET A 616 5.44 25.20 -11.56
CA MET A 616 4.29 25.26 -10.67
C MET A 616 4.58 24.59 -9.32
N ASN A 617 3.94 25.06 -8.26
CA ASN A 617 3.92 24.41 -6.95
C ASN A 617 2.84 23.31 -6.87
N LEU A 618 2.79 22.59 -5.75
CA LEU A 618 1.83 21.50 -5.53
C LEU A 618 0.36 21.93 -5.62
N PHE A 619 0.01 23.10 -5.11
CA PHE A 619 -1.37 23.57 -5.12
C PHE A 619 -1.81 24.05 -6.50
N GLU A 620 -0.89 24.67 -7.26
CA GLU A 620 -1.10 25.02 -8.67
C GLU A 620 -1.27 23.78 -9.55
N LEU A 621 -0.51 22.70 -9.29
CA LEU A 621 -0.68 21.42 -9.96
C LEU A 621 -2.07 20.81 -9.71
N LEU A 622 -2.55 20.87 -8.47
CA LEU A 622 -3.90 20.41 -8.12
C LEU A 622 -4.98 21.32 -8.75
N GLY A 623 -4.71 22.63 -8.83
CA GLY A 623 -5.58 23.60 -9.48
C GLY A 623 -6.89 23.87 -8.72
N TRP A 624 -6.94 23.56 -7.42
CA TRP A 624 -8.16 23.68 -6.60
C TRP A 624 -8.05 24.65 -5.41
N SER A 625 -7.03 25.51 -5.40
CA SER A 625 -6.95 26.61 -4.43
C SER A 625 -8.11 27.60 -4.60
N ASP A 626 -8.54 28.21 -3.49
CA ASP A 626 -9.57 29.26 -3.47
C ASP A 626 -8.97 30.60 -3.01
N ASP A 627 -8.87 31.55 -3.93
CA ASP A 627 -8.33 32.90 -3.66
C ASP A 627 -9.37 33.85 -3.03
N SER A 628 -10.64 33.40 -2.90
CA SER A 628 -11.74 34.23 -2.39
C SER A 628 -11.88 34.23 -0.87
N LEU A 629 -10.91 33.68 -0.13
CA LEU A 629 -10.95 33.57 1.33
C LEU A 629 -10.98 34.95 2.01
N GLU A 630 -11.98 35.18 2.85
CA GLU A 630 -12.13 36.43 3.60
C GLU A 630 -11.49 36.32 4.99
N PHE A 631 -10.65 37.30 5.35
CA PHE A 631 -10.20 37.50 6.72
C PHE A 631 -11.37 37.92 7.61
N ILE A 632 -11.87 37.03 8.48
CA ILE A 632 -12.75 37.48 9.57
C ILE A 632 -11.89 37.92 10.75
N PHE A 633 -11.65 39.23 10.87
CA PHE A 633 -11.35 39.85 12.16
C PHE A 633 -12.60 39.80 13.04
N SER A 634 -12.47 39.15 14.20
CA SER A 634 -13.30 39.33 15.41
C SER A 634 -14.82 39.36 15.23
N ASP A 635 -15.47 38.19 15.35
CA ASP A 635 -16.75 38.17 16.06
C ASP A 635 -16.44 38.03 17.55
N GLY A 636 -16.90 39.03 18.31
CA GLY A 636 -16.50 39.31 19.69
C GLY A 636 -16.47 38.11 20.62
N PHE A 637 -15.26 37.72 21.03
CA PHE A 637 -15.04 37.11 22.33
C PHE A 637 -14.84 38.25 23.32
N GLU A 638 -15.85 38.51 24.16
CA GLU A 638 -15.56 39.12 25.45
C GLU A 638 -14.64 38.15 26.21
N PRO A 639 -13.46 38.57 26.67
CA PRO A 639 -12.68 37.76 27.58
C PRO A 639 -13.49 37.60 28.86
N ALA A 640 -13.73 36.36 29.28
CA ALA A 640 -14.15 36.11 30.65
C ALA A 640 -13.08 36.73 31.57
N THR A 641 -13.43 37.83 32.22
CA THR A 641 -12.63 38.44 33.29
C THR A 641 -12.45 37.45 34.45
N PRO A 642 -11.33 37.59 35.20
CA PRO A 642 -10.67 36.49 35.92
C PRO A 642 -11.50 35.73 36.95
#